data_AF-A0A6C0BXB1-F1
#
_entry.id   AF-A0A6C0BXB1-F1
#
_cell.length_a   1.000
_cell.length_b   1.000
_cell.length_c   1.000
_cell.angle_alpha   90.00
_cell.angle_beta   90.00
_cell.angle_gamma   90.00
#
_symmetry.space_group_name_H-M   'P 1'
#
loop_
_entity.id
_entity.type
_entity.pdbx_description
1 polymer ?
#
loop_
_entity_poly.entity_id
_entity_poly.type
_entity_poly.pdbx_seq_one_letter_code
_entity_poly.pdbx_strand_id
1 'polypeptide(L)'
;MYFRDFMADNIKYNIKLYYIIFTMSSNKIYASRINNKNKTEKNKKAKEGNCIFPFKYKWKEHSSCLETPSGKICATEINPKSRTLIKYGYCPKGSSKKGSSKKGSSKKSSSKKSTVKKAPSTIKKAVSSPMRMTIKKRKKRKLKLVDNNSNIKTKTAHNTTMAKKRLNEGFISVLDELADIMTRQGEIFRAKAYRNASEAITIYNYDIADPDKLLGVKNIGKTIMAKLKEYVKTGTLDILERERNNPINVLTKVYGIGPKKAKEFISKGITTIKDLKENEDLLTTNMRLGVKYFDDIEARIPREEIDEYKKILTDIFRGATPDGSSMEIVGSYRRGTKTSGDIDIVLTNADNNNKILGLFLDSLVENNIVIEILSKGKIKSLTIGQIPGKRPRRLDFMYSPPDQYAFATLYFTGSRAFNTVQRQRALDMGYTLNEHSFHHKKDGDKGAKLDEKFPTEQSIFKFLKMEYREPHERIDGRSVKLIATPKEPTPKEPTPKEPTPKEPTPKEPTPKEPTPKEPTPKEKITIRKKKTLKKRINPKIDTIAQFKKEGISALKVLSEADLSKMIRAANDAYYCDQTPILTDNEYDILREYTAEKHPNNKAVLEGHTNCKMDIVKNKVKLPYEMWSMDKIKPDTGALSKWRKKYAGPYVLSCKLDGVSGMYSTEGGTPKLYTRGNGKVGQDVSHLIPFLRLPKEKGICIRGEFIIQKAIFKEKYSGKFANPRNYVAGLVNQKKIIPKNFEDLDFVAYEVIKPELSPSQQMSALAAQDVEVVRNVTETEITNEKLSDLLVEWREKYKYEIDGVICINDEIYPRETGNPDHAFAFKMVLSDQIAEAKVLDVIWTASKDGYLKPRVQFDPVVLSGAKIEYATGFNGKFIEENKIGVGALVKLIRSGDVIPHIVKVIQPAEQPLMPSVPYVWNDTHVDIMLFDKSADATVNAKTITSFFAVLGVGGIGRGNVNHLIDGGFDSIAKILAMSVEDYLTVPGFKTTLANKIHDGIKEKLEKATLPVIMHATNIFGRGFATPSFESILLAQPDILVSSKTDAEKHEALKDIDGMAKKSATKFLSHINAFVEWAKDVGLEDRLYYKPKPSSADTDHVLFGKKWVITGFRDKELIDKLKKVGAVEQSAVSKKTFMVIVKDKAEDTGKAAEARKRGIPVMTPPEVIEKYGL
;
A
#
# COMPACT_ATOMS: atom_id res chain seq x y z
N MET A 1 5.06 43.64 59.06
CA MET A 1 3.66 44.04 58.76
C MET A 1 3.65 45.03 57.58
N TYR A 2 4.18 44.66 56.40
CA TYR A 2 4.48 45.65 55.34
C TYR A 2 4.54 45.08 53.91
N PHE A 3 3.81 44.00 53.61
CA PHE A 3 3.89 43.33 52.29
C PHE A 3 2.55 42.78 51.75
N ARG A 4 1.41 43.16 52.34
CA ARG A 4 0.08 42.66 51.90
C ARG A 4 -0.67 43.66 51.03
N ASP A 5 -0.46 44.95 51.24
CA ASP A 5 -1.25 46.02 50.61
C ASP A 5 -0.73 46.38 49.20
N PHE A 6 0.58 46.25 48.95
CA PHE A 6 1.19 46.57 47.64
C PHE A 6 0.70 45.66 46.49
N MET A 7 0.14 44.49 46.81
CA MET A 7 -0.45 43.55 45.84
C MET A 7 -1.95 43.78 45.60
N ALA A 8 -2.63 44.60 46.41
CA ALA A 8 -4.06 44.84 46.26
C ALA A 8 -4.38 45.82 45.11
N ASP A 9 -3.64 46.93 45.00
CA ASP A 9 -3.95 47.98 44.02
C ASP A 9 -3.39 47.72 42.61
N ASN A 10 -2.30 46.95 42.48
CA ASN A 10 -1.78 46.52 41.17
C ASN A 10 -2.78 45.66 40.36
N ILE A 11 -3.70 44.96 41.05
CA ILE A 11 -4.78 44.19 40.41
C ILE A 11 -5.90 45.11 39.89
N LYS A 12 -6.19 46.24 40.56
CA LYS A 12 -7.19 47.21 40.10
C LYS A 12 -6.75 47.97 38.84
N TYR A 13 -5.45 48.25 38.68
CA TYR A 13 -4.94 48.95 37.50
C TYR A 13 -4.96 48.07 36.23
N ASN A 14 -4.55 46.79 36.32
CA ASN A 14 -4.51 45.90 35.15
C ASN A 14 -5.90 45.52 34.61
N ILE A 15 -6.93 45.44 35.46
CA ILE A 15 -8.30 45.16 35.02
C ILE A 15 -8.91 46.33 34.23
N LYS A 16 -8.50 47.58 34.50
CA LYS A 16 -8.97 48.75 33.73
C LYS A 16 -8.31 48.86 32.36
N LEU A 17 -7.02 48.53 32.23
CA LEU A 17 -6.31 48.60 30.94
C LEU A 17 -6.86 47.58 29.92
N TYR A 18 -7.19 46.37 30.37
CA TYR A 18 -7.76 45.32 29.51
C TYR A 18 -9.19 45.60 29.00
N TYR A 19 -9.88 46.61 29.55
CA TYR A 19 -11.24 46.98 29.13
C TYR A 19 -11.31 48.25 28.27
N ILE A 20 -10.20 48.99 28.12
CA ILE A 20 -10.16 50.28 27.42
C ILE A 20 -9.50 50.17 26.02
N ILE A 21 -8.66 49.16 25.77
CA ILE A 21 -8.13 48.85 24.43
C ILE A 21 -9.10 47.96 23.62
N PHE A 22 -10.42 48.11 23.82
CA PHE A 22 -11.44 47.44 22.99
C PHE A 22 -12.67 48.30 22.66
N THR A 23 -12.56 49.63 22.81
CA THR A 23 -13.66 50.59 22.60
C THR A 23 -13.30 51.79 21.71
N MET A 24 -12.47 51.59 20.68
CA MET A 24 -12.48 52.49 19.52
C MET A 24 -13.44 51.98 18.43
N SER A 25 -14.25 52.92 17.90
CA SER A 25 -15.47 52.62 17.14
C SER A 25 -15.22 51.83 15.85
N SER A 26 -15.54 50.54 15.88
CA SER A 26 -15.79 49.74 14.68
C SER A 26 -17.30 49.65 14.45
N ASN A 27 -17.78 50.21 13.34
CA ASN A 27 -19.19 50.11 12.93
C ASN A 27 -19.56 48.63 12.79
N LYS A 28 -20.27 48.08 13.78
CA LYS A 28 -20.73 46.68 13.77
C LYS A 28 -21.88 46.52 12.78
N ILE A 29 -21.52 46.31 11.51
CA ILE A 29 -22.47 46.01 10.44
C ILE A 29 -23.23 44.73 10.82
N TYR A 30 -24.51 44.87 11.16
CA TYR A 30 -25.40 43.73 11.34
C TYR A 30 -25.92 43.29 9.97
N ALA A 31 -25.66 42.04 9.60
CA ALA A 31 -26.06 41.48 8.32
C ALA A 31 -27.30 40.59 8.48
N SER A 32 -28.21 40.67 7.52
CA SER A 32 -29.51 39.97 7.56
C SER A 32 -29.54 38.73 6.66
N ARG A 33 -30.65 37.96 6.72
CA ARG A 33 -30.96 36.94 5.72
C ARG A 33 -31.64 37.47 4.45
N ILE A 34 -31.93 38.76 4.36
CA ILE A 34 -32.66 39.36 3.23
C ILE A 34 -31.65 39.85 2.18
N ASN A 35 -31.75 39.33 0.95
CA ASN A 35 -30.85 39.68 -0.15
C ASN A 35 -31.19 41.03 -0.80
N ASN A 36 -30.37 41.48 -1.76
CA ASN A 36 -30.53 42.79 -2.42
C ASN A 36 -31.84 42.99 -3.21
N LYS A 37 -32.63 41.91 -3.41
CA LYS A 37 -33.95 41.85 -4.06
C LYS A 37 -35.11 41.66 -3.06
N ASN A 38 -34.90 41.97 -1.78
CA ASN A 38 -35.85 41.81 -0.67
C ASN A 38 -36.42 40.39 -0.52
N LYS A 39 -35.66 39.35 -0.88
CA LYS A 39 -36.04 37.95 -0.66
C LYS A 39 -35.19 37.31 0.42
N THR A 40 -35.82 36.65 1.38
CA THR A 40 -35.15 35.89 2.44
C THR A 40 -34.45 34.67 1.85
N GLU A 41 -33.15 34.60 2.10
CA GLU A 41 -32.26 33.55 1.61
C GLU A 41 -32.57 32.20 2.28
N LYS A 42 -32.94 31.19 1.47
CA LYS A 42 -33.29 29.85 1.96
C LYS A 42 -32.06 28.94 2.13
N ASN A 43 -30.87 29.39 1.74
CA ASN A 43 -29.62 28.67 1.93
C ASN A 43 -29.30 28.47 3.43
N LYS A 44 -29.06 27.23 3.86
CA LYS A 44 -28.70 26.88 5.24
C LYS A 44 -27.40 27.53 5.75
N LYS A 45 -26.54 28.04 4.86
CA LYS A 45 -25.34 28.82 5.20
C LYS A 45 -25.60 30.32 5.40
N ALA A 46 -26.79 30.82 5.05
CA ALA A 46 -27.18 32.18 5.37
C ALA A 46 -27.63 32.25 6.85
N LYS A 47 -27.09 33.19 7.61
CA LYS A 47 -27.34 33.41 9.04
C LYS A 47 -27.14 34.90 9.33
N GLU A 48 -28.12 35.52 9.95
CA GLU A 48 -28.02 36.91 10.40
C GLU A 48 -27.13 37.07 11.65
N GLY A 49 -26.63 38.28 11.85
CA GLY A 49 -25.70 38.60 12.93
C GLY A 49 -24.67 39.65 12.55
N ASN A 50 -23.81 40.02 13.50
CA ASN A 50 -22.71 40.94 13.27
C ASN A 50 -21.70 40.36 12.26
N CYS A 51 -21.24 41.20 11.33
CA CYS A 51 -20.14 40.87 10.44
C CYS A 51 -18.82 40.68 11.21
N ILE A 52 -18.09 39.62 10.87
CA ILE A 52 -16.77 39.29 11.43
C ILE A 52 -15.70 39.62 10.37
N PHE A 53 -14.76 40.50 10.71
CA PHE A 53 -13.65 40.90 9.84
C PHE A 53 -12.28 40.74 10.54
N PRO A 54 -11.18 40.58 9.78
CA PRO A 54 -11.17 40.03 8.42
C PRO A 54 -11.61 38.56 8.38
N PHE A 55 -12.16 38.12 7.24
CA PHE A 55 -12.54 36.73 6.96
C PHE A 55 -11.98 36.26 5.61
N LYS A 56 -11.77 34.96 5.44
CA LYS A 56 -11.33 34.35 4.17
C LYS A 56 -12.47 33.71 3.40
N TYR A 57 -12.59 34.01 2.11
CA TYR A 57 -13.54 33.38 1.18
C TYR A 57 -12.85 33.11 -0.16
N LYS A 58 -13.02 31.89 -0.71
CA LYS A 58 -12.24 31.39 -1.85
C LYS A 58 -10.72 31.67 -1.70
N TRP A 59 -10.20 31.45 -0.49
CA TRP A 59 -8.80 31.69 -0.07
C TRP A 59 -8.28 33.14 -0.10
N LYS A 60 -9.06 34.12 -0.58
CA LYS A 60 -8.75 35.55 -0.43
C LYS A 60 -9.30 36.10 0.88
N GLU A 61 -8.62 37.08 1.47
CA GLU A 61 -9.02 37.73 2.72
C GLU A 61 -9.81 39.03 2.43
N HIS A 62 -10.83 39.29 3.25
CA HIS A 62 -11.74 40.43 3.11
C HIS A 62 -11.93 41.12 4.46
N SER A 63 -11.63 42.42 4.51
CA SER A 63 -11.81 43.33 5.64
C SER A 63 -13.13 44.12 5.60
N SER A 64 -13.91 43.99 4.52
CA SER A 64 -15.19 44.67 4.30
C SER A 64 -16.20 43.73 3.59
N CYS A 65 -17.46 44.14 3.46
CA CYS A 65 -18.48 43.30 2.84
C CYS A 65 -18.19 43.04 1.34
N LEU A 66 -18.11 41.77 0.96
CA LEU A 66 -17.82 41.27 -0.37
C LEU A 66 -19.04 41.38 -1.30
N GLU A 67 -18.88 42.02 -2.46
CA GLU A 67 -19.94 42.08 -3.49
C GLU A 67 -20.28 40.70 -4.07
N THR A 68 -21.58 40.45 -4.30
CA THR A 68 -22.09 39.28 -5.00
C THR A 68 -23.33 39.63 -5.83
N PRO A 69 -23.76 38.82 -6.81
CA PRO A 69 -24.97 39.07 -7.59
C PRO A 69 -26.27 39.18 -6.75
N SER A 70 -26.28 38.63 -5.54
CA SER A 70 -27.40 38.72 -4.58
C SER A 70 -27.21 39.83 -3.52
N GLY A 71 -26.13 40.62 -3.61
CA GLY A 71 -25.81 41.73 -2.71
C GLY A 71 -24.50 41.53 -1.95
N LYS A 72 -24.05 42.59 -1.27
CA LYS A 72 -22.86 42.57 -0.40
C LYS A 72 -23.06 41.59 0.76
N ILE A 73 -22.11 40.69 0.99
CA ILE A 73 -22.12 39.72 2.10
C ILE A 73 -20.92 39.89 3.03
N CYS A 74 -21.06 39.45 4.27
CA CYS A 74 -19.96 39.27 5.20
C CYS A 74 -20.06 37.91 5.90
N ALA A 75 -18.98 37.44 6.53
CA ALA A 75 -19.05 36.28 7.40
C ALA A 75 -19.76 36.62 8.72
N THR A 76 -20.75 35.82 9.09
CA THR A 76 -21.41 35.84 10.43
C THR A 76 -21.01 34.62 11.28
N GLU A 77 -20.13 33.77 10.73
CA GLU A 77 -19.46 32.67 11.42
C GLU A 77 -18.21 32.27 10.61
N ILE A 78 -17.05 32.18 11.26
CA ILE A 78 -15.76 31.81 10.63
C ILE A 78 -15.10 30.63 11.35
N ASN A 79 -14.24 29.90 10.64
CA ASN A 79 -13.35 28.90 11.24
C ASN A 79 -12.28 29.62 12.09
N PRO A 80 -12.12 29.31 13.39
CA PRO A 80 -11.23 30.05 14.26
C PRO A 80 -9.74 29.85 13.95
N LYS A 81 -9.34 28.74 13.30
CA LYS A 81 -7.94 28.48 12.93
C LYS A 81 -7.55 29.04 11.56
N SER A 82 -8.47 29.09 10.59
CA SER A 82 -8.18 29.51 9.20
C SER A 82 -8.84 30.84 8.78
N ARG A 83 -9.66 31.44 9.64
CA ARG A 83 -10.55 32.58 9.37
C ARG A 83 -11.52 32.39 8.19
N THR A 84 -11.67 31.16 7.67
CA THR A 84 -12.51 30.88 6.50
C THR A 84 -14.00 30.99 6.84
N LEU A 85 -14.78 31.62 5.97
CA LEU A 85 -16.24 31.79 6.10
C LEU A 85 -16.97 30.43 6.19
N ILE A 86 -17.73 30.24 7.28
CA ILE A 86 -18.62 29.08 7.50
C ILE A 86 -20.07 29.48 7.18
N LYS A 87 -20.52 30.64 7.67
CA LYS A 87 -21.85 31.21 7.42
C LYS A 87 -21.76 32.70 7.07
N TYR A 88 -22.75 33.20 6.34
CA TYR A 88 -22.78 34.57 5.83
C TYR A 88 -24.12 35.27 6.07
N GLY A 89 -24.10 36.60 6.12
CA GLY A 89 -25.30 37.44 6.03
C GLY A 89 -25.13 38.50 4.93
N TYR A 90 -26.23 39.10 4.49
CA TYR A 90 -26.25 40.23 3.56
C TYR A 90 -26.16 41.56 4.32
N CYS A 91 -25.18 42.39 3.98
CA CYS A 91 -24.96 43.70 4.60
C CYS A 91 -26.04 44.72 4.15
N PRO A 92 -26.53 45.59 5.05
CA PRO A 92 -27.51 46.63 4.70
C PRO A 92 -26.98 47.60 3.65
N LYS A 93 -27.88 48.13 2.82
CA LYS A 93 -27.58 49.20 1.86
C LYS A 93 -27.44 50.51 2.63
N GLY A 94 -26.20 50.99 2.80
CA GLY A 94 -25.93 52.26 3.49
C GLY A 94 -26.54 53.47 2.76
N SER A 95 -27.11 54.40 3.52
CA SER A 95 -27.79 55.59 3.03
C SER A 95 -26.91 56.84 3.17
N SER A 96 -26.42 57.40 2.05
CA SER A 96 -25.57 58.61 2.07
C SER A 96 -25.81 59.56 0.88
N LYS A 97 -26.86 60.37 1.02
CA LYS A 97 -27.09 61.74 0.46
C LYS A 97 -27.03 61.95 -1.09
N LYS A 98 -27.61 63.08 -1.54
CA LYS A 98 -27.83 63.46 -2.96
C LYS A 98 -26.81 64.51 -3.43
N GLY A 99 -26.52 64.53 -4.75
CA GLY A 99 -26.01 65.70 -5.49
C GLY A 99 -25.02 65.32 -6.60
N SER A 100 -25.07 65.85 -7.84
CA SER A 100 -26.17 66.60 -8.51
C SER A 100 -26.00 66.65 -10.04
N SER A 101 -26.98 66.10 -10.78
CA SER A 101 -27.15 66.22 -12.26
C SER A 101 -26.07 65.52 -13.14
N LYS A 102 -26.25 65.24 -14.44
CA LYS A 102 -27.30 65.64 -15.43
C LYS A 102 -27.62 64.46 -16.39
N LYS A 103 -28.58 64.68 -17.32
CA LYS A 103 -29.12 63.79 -18.39
C LYS A 103 -28.02 63.09 -19.23
N GLY A 104 -28.20 61.95 -19.93
CA GLY A 104 -29.34 61.06 -20.29
C GLY A 104 -28.81 59.91 -21.19
N SER A 105 -29.55 59.07 -21.93
CA SER A 105 -30.99 58.78 -22.02
C SER A 105 -31.28 57.50 -22.86
N SER A 106 -32.15 56.61 -22.35
CA SER A 106 -33.07 55.68 -23.08
C SER A 106 -32.59 54.58 -24.06
N LYS A 107 -33.33 53.43 -23.96
CA LYS A 107 -33.73 52.45 -25.02
C LYS A 107 -32.74 51.42 -25.61
N LYS A 108 -32.95 50.17 -25.14
CA LYS A 108 -33.30 48.93 -25.88
C LYS A 108 -32.95 48.74 -27.39
N SER A 109 -32.62 47.46 -27.67
CA SER A 109 -33.04 46.57 -28.78
C SER A 109 -32.28 46.51 -30.13
N SER A 110 -31.59 45.37 -30.29
CA SER A 110 -31.70 44.38 -31.38
C SER A 110 -31.10 44.58 -32.79
N SER A 111 -30.75 43.42 -33.36
CA SER A 111 -30.62 43.04 -34.79
C SER A 111 -29.40 43.47 -35.62
N LYS A 112 -28.80 42.44 -36.23
CA LYS A 112 -27.77 42.43 -37.28
C LYS A 112 -28.22 43.15 -38.57
N LYS A 113 -27.27 43.71 -39.33
CA LYS A 113 -27.06 43.67 -40.81
C LYS A 113 -25.78 44.51 -41.10
N SER A 114 -24.70 44.05 -41.75
CA SER A 114 -24.46 43.45 -43.09
C SER A 114 -24.43 44.45 -44.25
N THR A 115 -23.37 44.44 -45.07
CA THR A 115 -23.21 45.19 -46.34
C THR A 115 -22.15 44.51 -47.23
N VAL A 116 -22.11 44.79 -48.56
CA VAL A 116 -21.31 44.01 -49.55
C VAL A 116 -20.77 44.88 -50.70
N LYS A 117 -19.49 44.67 -51.08
CA LYS A 117 -18.83 44.82 -52.42
C LYS A 117 -17.39 44.27 -52.30
N LYS A 118 -16.77 43.45 -53.18
CA LYS A 118 -16.68 43.31 -54.66
C LYS A 118 -15.54 44.14 -55.33
N ALA A 119 -14.40 43.49 -55.59
CA ALA A 119 -13.69 43.21 -56.88
C ALA A 119 -13.88 44.16 -58.11
N PRO A 120 -12.96 44.24 -59.13
CA PRO A 120 -12.13 43.11 -59.64
C PRO A 120 -10.75 43.37 -60.35
N SER A 121 -10.07 42.25 -60.71
CA SER A 121 -9.11 42.02 -61.84
C SER A 121 -7.74 42.76 -61.84
N THR A 122 -6.66 42.32 -62.52
CA THR A 122 -6.52 41.63 -63.84
C THR A 122 -5.30 40.66 -63.98
N ILE A 123 -5.52 39.45 -64.56
CA ILE A 123 -4.89 38.86 -65.80
C ILE A 123 -3.34 38.62 -65.85
N LYS A 124 -2.73 37.52 -66.37
CA LYS A 124 -3.17 36.19 -66.92
C LYS A 124 -1.97 35.17 -67.09
N LYS A 125 -2.32 33.89 -67.38
CA LYS A 125 -1.60 32.85 -68.20
C LYS A 125 -0.31 32.14 -67.68
N ALA A 126 -0.51 30.96 -67.07
CA ALA A 126 -0.37 29.59 -67.62
C ALA A 126 0.93 29.03 -68.30
N VAL A 127 1.07 27.70 -68.15
CA VAL A 127 1.88 26.68 -68.87
C VAL A 127 3.37 26.50 -68.49
N SER A 128 3.68 25.41 -67.76
CA SER A 128 4.52 24.29 -68.29
C SER A 128 4.83 23.21 -67.22
N SER A 129 5.13 22.00 -67.70
CA SER A 129 5.84 20.91 -67.02
C SER A 129 6.38 20.02 -68.14
N PRO A 130 7.70 19.72 -68.20
CA PRO A 130 8.11 18.36 -67.82
C PRO A 130 9.56 18.19 -67.29
N MET A 131 9.81 16.99 -66.75
CA MET A 131 11.04 16.18 -66.85
C MET A 131 12.44 16.76 -66.49
N ARG A 132 12.93 16.28 -65.32
CA ARG A 132 14.02 15.28 -65.23
C ARG A 132 15.41 15.66 -65.76
N MET A 133 16.33 15.97 -64.85
CA MET A 133 17.70 15.42 -64.91
C MET A 133 18.09 14.72 -63.60
N THR A 134 18.64 13.52 -63.75
CA THR A 134 19.19 12.65 -62.69
C THR A 134 20.71 12.67 -62.82
N ILE A 135 21.53 12.59 -61.75
CA ILE A 135 22.78 11.78 -61.73
C ILE A 135 23.54 11.69 -60.37
N LYS A 136 23.79 10.43 -59.96
CA LYS A 136 24.94 9.81 -59.23
C LYS A 136 25.58 10.46 -57.96
N LYS A 137 25.32 9.78 -56.83
CA LYS A 137 26.29 9.01 -55.98
C LYS A 137 27.75 9.53 -55.79
N ARG A 138 28.14 9.80 -54.53
CA ARG A 138 29.46 9.43 -53.95
C ARG A 138 29.30 9.27 -52.41
N LYS A 139 29.27 8.07 -51.82
CA LYS A 139 30.35 7.10 -51.46
C LYS A 139 31.45 7.62 -50.49
N LYS A 140 31.36 7.14 -49.23
CA LYS A 140 32.42 6.80 -48.25
C LYS A 140 33.84 7.40 -48.45
N ARG A 141 34.36 8.12 -47.44
CA ARG A 141 35.36 7.60 -46.46
C ARG A 141 35.79 8.61 -45.38
N LYS A 142 36.19 8.04 -44.22
CA LYS A 142 37.14 8.50 -43.18
C LYS A 142 37.69 9.94 -43.25
N LEU A 143 37.68 10.59 -42.08
CA LEU A 143 38.91 11.17 -41.51
C LEU A 143 39.38 10.26 -40.37
N LYS A 144 40.71 10.19 -40.17
CA LYS A 144 41.36 9.45 -39.08
C LYS A 144 42.51 10.33 -38.55
N LEU A 145 42.83 10.15 -37.29
CA LEU A 145 44.04 10.60 -36.56
C LEU A 145 45.22 11.08 -37.42
N VAL A 146 45.79 12.22 -37.03
CA VAL A 146 47.24 12.45 -37.03
C VAL A 146 47.62 12.88 -35.61
N ASP A 147 48.72 12.34 -35.11
CA ASP A 147 49.24 12.57 -33.76
C ASP A 147 49.89 13.95 -33.60
N ASN A 148 50.20 14.31 -32.35
CA ASN A 148 51.30 15.23 -32.08
C ASN A 148 52.12 14.66 -30.91
N ASN A 149 53.25 14.02 -31.25
CA ASN A 149 54.20 13.48 -30.30
C ASN A 149 55.62 13.87 -30.75
N SER A 150 56.21 14.86 -30.08
CA SER A 150 57.57 15.34 -30.37
C SER A 150 58.53 14.90 -29.26
N ASN A 151 59.45 14.00 -29.62
CA ASN A 151 60.56 13.59 -28.76
C ASN A 151 61.59 14.72 -28.62
N ILE A 152 62.37 14.70 -27.53
CA ILE A 152 63.82 14.42 -27.60
C ILE A 152 64.34 14.02 -26.21
N LYS A 153 65.39 13.18 -26.20
CA LYS A 153 66.02 12.59 -25.00
C LYS A 153 67.19 13.45 -24.51
N THR A 154 67.54 13.38 -23.21
CA THR A 154 68.75 12.68 -22.72
C THR A 154 69.04 12.94 -21.23
N LYS A 155 69.97 12.13 -20.68
CA LYS A 155 70.70 12.27 -19.40
C LYS A 155 70.01 11.85 -18.08
N THR A 156 70.25 10.57 -17.77
CA THR A 156 70.84 10.07 -16.50
C THR A 156 69.99 10.09 -15.22
N ALA A 157 70.15 9.04 -14.43
CA ALA A 157 69.30 8.71 -13.30
C ALA A 157 69.55 9.57 -12.03
N HIS A 158 68.46 9.82 -11.31
CA HIS A 158 68.45 9.66 -9.85
C HIS A 158 67.25 8.79 -9.46
N ASN A 159 67.47 7.84 -8.56
CA ASN A 159 66.40 7.01 -7.99
C ASN A 159 65.59 7.83 -6.98
N THR A 160 64.37 8.21 -7.36
CA THR A 160 63.33 8.64 -6.41
C THR A 160 62.11 7.75 -6.61
N THR A 161 61.76 6.97 -5.59
CA THR A 161 60.73 5.95 -5.66
C THR A 161 59.35 6.58 -5.89
N MET A 162 58.82 6.47 -7.11
CA MET A 162 57.50 6.99 -7.50
C MET A 162 56.39 6.35 -6.65
N ALA A 163 55.93 7.07 -5.62
CA ALA A 163 54.82 6.64 -4.78
C ALA A 163 53.57 6.43 -5.63
N LYS A 164 53.02 5.21 -5.63
CA LYS A 164 51.81 4.89 -6.40
C LYS A 164 50.66 5.81 -5.99
N LYS A 165 50.06 6.50 -6.98
CA LYS A 165 48.95 7.42 -6.79
C LYS A 165 47.79 6.74 -6.04
N ARG A 166 47.40 7.31 -4.90
CA ARG A 166 46.30 6.84 -4.05
C ARG A 166 44.96 6.95 -4.79
N LEU A 167 44.13 5.90 -4.70
CA LEU A 167 42.88 5.75 -5.47
C LEU A 167 41.61 5.87 -4.62
N ASN A 168 41.71 5.88 -3.28
CA ASN A 168 40.58 5.86 -2.35
C ASN A 168 39.50 6.90 -2.71
N GLU A 169 39.89 8.17 -2.86
CA GLU A 169 38.99 9.28 -3.21
C GLU A 169 38.32 9.10 -4.58
N GLY A 170 39.07 8.64 -5.58
CA GLY A 170 38.56 8.43 -6.93
C GLY A 170 37.50 7.33 -6.98
N PHE A 171 37.77 6.21 -6.29
CA PHE A 171 36.80 5.12 -6.16
C PHE A 171 35.54 5.53 -5.39
N ILE A 172 35.67 6.26 -4.27
CA ILE A 172 34.53 6.78 -3.49
C ILE A 172 33.70 7.74 -4.36
N SER A 173 34.33 8.72 -5.01
CA SER A 173 33.65 9.71 -5.84
C SER A 173 32.86 9.09 -6.99
N VAL A 174 33.45 8.11 -7.69
CA VAL A 174 32.82 7.44 -8.83
C VAL A 174 31.67 6.52 -8.40
N LEU A 175 31.82 5.81 -7.28
CA LEU A 175 30.73 4.97 -6.75
C LEU A 175 29.58 5.83 -6.18
N ASP A 176 29.88 6.97 -5.58
CA ASP A 176 28.86 7.93 -5.14
C ASP A 176 28.11 8.57 -6.32
N GLU A 177 28.82 8.99 -7.37
CA GLU A 177 28.18 9.55 -8.57
C GLU A 177 27.28 8.50 -9.26
N LEU A 178 27.74 7.25 -9.39
CA LEU A 178 26.89 6.14 -9.84
C LEU A 178 25.69 5.89 -8.91
N ALA A 179 25.88 5.94 -7.60
CA ALA A 179 24.80 5.72 -6.65
C ALA A 179 23.68 6.76 -6.79
N ASP A 180 24.05 8.03 -6.98
CA ASP A 180 23.11 9.13 -7.15
C ASP A 180 22.43 9.10 -8.52
N ILE A 181 23.16 8.77 -9.59
CA ILE A 181 22.58 8.51 -10.92
C ILE A 181 21.52 7.41 -10.85
N MET A 182 21.86 6.23 -10.30
CA MET A 182 20.91 5.13 -10.11
C MET A 182 19.70 5.57 -9.25
N THR A 183 19.93 6.35 -8.19
CA THR A 183 18.84 6.88 -7.34
C THR A 183 17.88 7.78 -8.13
N ARG A 184 18.40 8.67 -9.00
CA ARG A 184 17.59 9.57 -9.84
C ARG A 184 16.77 8.81 -10.89
N GLN A 185 17.30 7.71 -11.43
CA GLN A 185 16.58 6.86 -12.37
C GLN A 185 15.42 6.09 -11.73
N GLY A 186 15.62 5.61 -10.49
CA GLY A 186 14.72 4.73 -9.73
C GLY A 186 15.35 3.38 -9.31
N GLU A 187 16.62 3.16 -9.66
CA GLU A 187 17.40 1.95 -9.47
C GLU A 187 17.94 1.81 -8.03
N ILE A 188 17.03 1.82 -7.03
CA ILE A 188 17.36 1.90 -5.60
C ILE A 188 18.29 0.75 -5.15
N PHE A 189 18.16 -0.45 -5.70
CA PHE A 189 19.03 -1.58 -5.35
C PHE A 189 20.46 -1.42 -5.90
N ARG A 190 20.62 -0.98 -7.15
CA ARG A 190 21.94 -0.67 -7.73
C ARG A 190 22.58 0.53 -7.03
N ALA A 191 21.79 1.56 -6.74
CA ALA A 191 22.22 2.70 -5.93
C ALA A 191 22.73 2.26 -4.55
N LYS A 192 22.00 1.38 -3.85
CA LYS A 192 22.42 0.84 -2.56
C LYS A 192 23.70 -0.01 -2.67
N ALA A 193 23.85 -0.82 -3.72
CA ALA A 193 25.08 -1.58 -3.95
C ALA A 193 26.30 -0.66 -4.11
N TYR A 194 26.16 0.43 -4.87
CA TYR A 194 27.24 1.42 -5.03
C TYR A 194 27.50 2.22 -3.74
N ARG A 195 26.47 2.65 -2.98
CA ARG A 195 26.67 3.30 -1.65
C ARG A 195 27.37 2.37 -0.66
N ASN A 196 26.90 1.12 -0.52
CA ASN A 196 27.50 0.11 0.33
C ASN A 196 28.99 -0.17 0.01
N ALA A 197 29.39 -0.03 -1.26
CA ALA A 197 30.77 -0.19 -1.71
C ALA A 197 31.61 1.09 -1.49
N SER A 198 31.05 2.26 -1.77
CA SER A 198 31.63 3.57 -1.41
C SER A 198 31.91 3.66 0.09
N GLU A 199 30.97 3.19 0.92
CA GLU A 199 31.09 3.11 2.37
C GLU A 199 32.13 2.08 2.82
N ALA A 200 32.24 0.92 2.14
CA ALA A 200 33.28 -0.07 2.43
C ALA A 200 34.70 0.47 2.13
N ILE A 201 34.87 1.23 1.04
CA ILE A 201 36.14 1.91 0.70
C ILE A 201 36.41 3.10 1.63
N THR A 202 35.37 3.81 2.06
CA THR A 202 35.44 4.91 3.03
C THR A 202 35.96 4.46 4.41
N ILE A 203 35.62 3.25 4.84
CA ILE A 203 36.03 2.66 6.12
C ILE A 203 37.35 1.85 5.98
N TYR A 204 37.92 1.78 4.76
CA TYR A 204 39.16 1.04 4.50
C TYR A 204 40.39 1.88 4.92
N ASN A 205 40.96 1.55 6.08
CA ASN A 205 42.01 2.31 6.78
C ASN A 205 43.38 2.39 6.07
N TYR A 206 43.54 1.81 4.88
CA TYR A 206 44.82 1.74 4.15
C TYR A 206 44.75 2.39 2.77
N ASP A 207 45.92 2.75 2.22
CA ASP A 207 45.99 3.37 0.91
C ASP A 207 45.90 2.34 -0.21
N ILE A 208 44.88 2.55 -1.04
CA ILE A 208 44.52 1.71 -2.18
C ILE A 208 45.30 2.24 -3.38
N ALA A 209 46.43 1.59 -3.63
CA ALA A 209 47.29 1.82 -4.80
C ALA A 209 47.02 0.80 -5.93
N ASP A 210 46.07 -0.11 -5.72
CA ASP A 210 45.70 -1.21 -6.60
C ASP A 210 44.28 -1.69 -6.20
N PRO A 211 43.32 -1.79 -7.14
CA PRO A 211 41.96 -2.28 -6.83
C PRO A 211 41.94 -3.71 -6.28
N ASP A 212 42.90 -4.58 -6.60
CA ASP A 212 42.90 -5.96 -6.08
C ASP A 212 43.14 -6.04 -4.56
N LYS A 213 43.61 -4.97 -3.91
CA LYS A 213 43.60 -4.85 -2.43
C LYS A 213 42.18 -4.90 -1.83
N LEU A 214 41.13 -4.73 -2.64
CA LEU A 214 39.73 -4.79 -2.24
C LEU A 214 39.08 -6.16 -2.49
N LEU A 215 39.83 -7.16 -2.94
CA LEU A 215 39.33 -8.54 -3.04
C LEU A 215 38.93 -9.05 -1.65
N GLY A 216 37.75 -9.68 -1.56
CA GLY A 216 37.18 -10.18 -0.30
C GLY A 216 36.58 -9.11 0.62
N VAL A 217 36.72 -7.81 0.31
CA VAL A 217 36.11 -6.74 1.11
C VAL A 217 34.59 -6.82 0.99
N LYS A 218 33.91 -6.83 2.15
CA LYS A 218 32.45 -6.90 2.25
C LYS A 218 31.79 -5.79 1.42
N ASN A 219 30.74 -6.14 0.69
CA ASN A 219 30.04 -5.31 -0.32
C ASN A 219 30.77 -5.10 -1.67
N ILE A 220 32.04 -5.50 -1.84
CA ILE A 220 32.79 -5.29 -3.10
C ILE A 220 32.79 -6.59 -3.92
N GLY A 221 31.68 -6.82 -4.64
CA GLY A 221 31.51 -7.98 -5.53
C GLY A 221 32.22 -7.83 -6.89
N LYS A 222 32.29 -8.93 -7.66
CA LYS A 222 32.97 -9.01 -8.98
C LYS A 222 32.60 -7.84 -9.92
N THR A 223 31.31 -7.47 -9.98
CA THR A 223 30.81 -6.39 -10.84
C THR A 223 31.34 -5.01 -10.42
N ILE A 224 31.50 -4.76 -9.12
CA ILE A 224 32.06 -3.49 -8.61
C ILE A 224 33.57 -3.49 -8.84
N MET A 225 34.26 -4.60 -8.53
CA MET A 225 35.69 -4.76 -8.80
C MET A 225 36.04 -4.51 -10.27
N ALA A 226 35.23 -5.01 -11.21
CA ALA A 226 35.40 -4.73 -12.64
C ALA A 226 35.36 -3.22 -12.95
N LYS A 227 34.49 -2.46 -12.29
CA LYS A 227 34.41 -0.98 -12.45
C LYS A 227 35.56 -0.25 -11.79
N LEU A 228 36.08 -0.74 -10.66
CA LEU A 228 37.29 -0.15 -10.07
C LEU A 228 38.51 -0.36 -11.00
N LYS A 229 38.59 -1.52 -11.68
CA LYS A 229 39.62 -1.77 -12.72
C LYS A 229 39.39 -0.97 -14.01
N GLU A 230 38.13 -0.77 -14.43
CA GLU A 230 37.73 0.13 -15.52
C GLU A 230 38.26 1.56 -15.24
N TYR A 231 37.95 2.11 -14.06
CA TYR A 231 38.39 3.45 -13.65
C TYR A 231 39.92 3.62 -13.59
N VAL A 232 40.66 2.63 -13.10
CA VAL A 232 42.14 2.69 -13.10
C VAL A 232 42.71 2.69 -14.52
N LYS A 233 42.04 2.06 -15.48
CA LYS A 233 42.47 1.98 -16.87
C LYS A 233 42.11 3.22 -17.71
N THR A 234 40.97 3.86 -17.45
CA THR A 234 40.42 4.94 -18.31
C THR A 234 40.33 6.31 -17.62
N GLY A 235 40.41 6.38 -16.30
CA GLY A 235 40.20 7.59 -15.51
C GLY A 235 38.72 8.00 -15.33
N THR A 236 37.77 7.23 -15.86
CA THR A 236 36.31 7.44 -15.70
C THR A 236 35.57 6.10 -15.84
N LEU A 237 34.27 6.07 -16.09
CA LEU A 237 33.51 4.87 -16.49
C LEU A 237 32.61 5.16 -17.69
N ASP A 238 32.52 4.22 -18.63
CA ASP A 238 31.72 4.39 -19.87
C ASP A 238 30.23 4.57 -19.57
N ILE A 239 29.74 3.92 -18.51
CA ILE A 239 28.38 4.07 -18.00
C ILE A 239 28.15 5.46 -17.37
N LEU A 240 29.18 6.05 -16.75
CA LEU A 240 29.06 7.29 -16.02
C LEU A 240 29.06 8.49 -16.99
N GLU A 241 29.94 8.50 -17.99
CA GLU A 241 29.91 9.55 -19.04
C GLU A 241 28.63 9.48 -19.89
N ARG A 242 28.09 8.28 -20.14
CA ARG A 242 26.78 8.11 -20.79
C ARG A 242 25.66 8.73 -19.94
N GLU A 243 25.66 8.50 -18.64
CA GLU A 243 24.58 8.93 -17.75
C GLU A 243 24.67 10.39 -17.31
N ARG A 244 25.86 11.02 -17.33
CA ARG A 244 25.99 12.48 -17.18
C ARG A 244 25.21 13.26 -18.24
N ASN A 245 25.11 12.69 -19.44
CA ASN A 245 24.38 13.26 -20.57
C ASN A 245 22.89 12.84 -20.63
N ASN A 246 22.41 12.04 -19.67
CA ASN A 246 21.00 11.64 -19.60
C ASN A 246 20.14 12.85 -19.19
N PRO A 247 19.10 13.23 -19.97
CA PRO A 247 18.20 14.34 -19.63
C PRO A 247 17.62 14.29 -18.21
N ILE A 248 17.37 13.10 -17.65
CA ILE A 248 16.89 12.97 -16.27
C ILE A 248 17.93 13.51 -15.28
N ASN A 249 19.21 13.18 -15.48
CA ASN A 249 20.29 13.56 -14.60
C ASN A 249 20.70 15.04 -14.78
N VAL A 250 20.60 15.55 -16.01
CA VAL A 250 20.81 16.97 -16.35
C VAL A 250 19.74 17.84 -15.68
N LEU A 251 18.45 17.57 -15.94
CA LEU A 251 17.35 18.39 -15.44
C LEU A 251 17.19 18.32 -13.92
N THR A 252 17.58 17.21 -13.26
CA THR A 252 17.51 17.06 -11.80
C THR A 252 18.61 17.79 -11.02
N LYS A 253 19.59 18.41 -11.68
CA LYS A 253 20.51 19.37 -11.01
C LYS A 253 19.82 20.69 -10.65
N VAL A 254 18.79 21.08 -11.40
CA VAL A 254 18.10 22.37 -11.24
C VAL A 254 17.25 22.35 -9.96
N TYR A 255 17.43 23.37 -9.11
CA TYR A 255 16.71 23.45 -7.83
C TYR A 255 15.18 23.38 -8.03
N GLY A 256 14.54 22.47 -7.29
CA GLY A 256 13.11 22.19 -7.38
C GLY A 256 12.69 21.12 -8.41
N ILE A 257 13.55 20.70 -9.33
CA ILE A 257 13.23 19.67 -10.33
C ILE A 257 13.60 18.26 -9.81
N GLY A 258 12.65 17.59 -9.15
CA GLY A 258 12.81 16.18 -8.79
C GLY A 258 12.63 15.22 -9.99
N PRO A 259 13.08 13.95 -9.91
CA PRO A 259 13.06 13.00 -11.04
C PRO A 259 11.71 12.82 -11.73
N LYS A 260 10.60 12.85 -10.99
CA LYS A 260 9.24 12.80 -11.55
C LYS A 260 8.95 14.00 -12.47
N LYS A 261 9.44 15.19 -12.12
CA LYS A 261 9.27 16.41 -12.91
C LYS A 261 10.23 16.44 -14.10
N ALA A 262 11.47 15.96 -13.95
CA ALA A 262 12.37 15.76 -15.09
C ALA A 262 11.75 14.81 -16.15
N LYS A 263 11.19 13.66 -15.73
CA LYS A 263 10.45 12.76 -16.64
C LYS A 263 9.22 13.43 -17.28
N GLU A 264 8.53 14.33 -16.58
CA GLU A 264 7.44 15.14 -17.16
C GLU A 264 7.95 16.12 -18.23
N PHE A 265 9.05 16.83 -17.98
CA PHE A 265 9.66 17.76 -18.94
C PHE A 265 10.15 17.04 -20.20
N ILE A 266 10.83 15.89 -20.04
CA ILE A 266 11.30 15.07 -21.17
C ILE A 266 10.11 14.60 -22.03
N SER A 267 8.97 14.26 -21.42
CA SER A 267 7.75 13.90 -22.15
C SER A 267 7.12 15.05 -22.96
N LYS A 268 7.61 16.28 -22.80
CA LYS A 268 7.26 17.47 -23.59
C LYS A 268 8.40 17.94 -24.51
N GLY A 269 9.45 17.13 -24.67
CA GLY A 269 10.64 17.47 -25.48
C GLY A 269 11.69 18.33 -24.75
N ILE A 270 11.46 18.71 -23.49
CA ILE A 270 12.40 19.50 -22.69
C ILE A 270 13.41 18.55 -22.07
N THR A 271 14.64 18.58 -22.57
CA THR A 271 15.73 17.64 -22.26
C THR A 271 16.99 18.31 -21.70
N THR A 272 17.22 19.59 -22.02
CA THR A 272 18.36 20.38 -21.55
C THR A 272 17.96 21.55 -20.65
N ILE A 273 18.93 22.17 -19.98
CA ILE A 273 18.70 23.38 -19.17
C ILE A 273 18.42 24.61 -20.06
N LYS A 274 18.89 24.61 -21.31
CA LYS A 274 18.48 25.62 -22.30
C LYS A 274 16.98 25.48 -22.61
N ASP A 275 16.50 24.27 -22.81
CA ASP A 275 15.08 23.99 -23.08
C ASP A 275 14.19 24.48 -21.91
N LEU A 276 14.68 24.40 -20.66
CA LEU A 276 14.00 24.99 -19.49
C LEU A 276 13.99 26.53 -19.53
N LYS A 277 15.09 27.18 -19.93
CA LYS A 277 15.18 28.64 -20.12
C LYS A 277 14.26 29.13 -21.25
N GLU A 278 13.99 28.30 -22.25
CA GLU A 278 13.07 28.60 -23.36
C GLU A 278 11.59 28.28 -23.05
N ASN A 279 11.28 27.64 -21.90
CA ASN A 279 9.93 27.23 -21.49
C ASN A 279 9.61 27.66 -20.03
N GLU A 280 9.91 28.92 -19.67
CA GLU A 280 9.71 29.41 -18.30
C GLU A 280 8.25 29.41 -17.81
N ASP A 281 7.26 29.40 -18.71
CA ASP A 281 5.85 29.32 -18.37
C ASP A 281 5.50 28.01 -17.63
N LEU A 282 6.18 26.91 -18.00
CA LEU A 282 6.00 25.57 -17.41
C LEU A 282 6.71 25.40 -16.04
N LEU A 283 7.50 26.39 -15.62
CA LEU A 283 8.26 26.36 -14.37
C LEU A 283 7.46 26.94 -13.19
N THR A 284 7.67 26.39 -11.99
CA THR A 284 7.23 27.04 -10.74
C THR A 284 8.21 28.16 -10.36
N THR A 285 7.82 29.07 -9.47
CA THR A 285 8.70 30.18 -9.03
C THR A 285 10.09 29.69 -8.60
N ASN A 286 10.15 28.67 -7.73
CA ASN A 286 11.42 28.11 -7.26
C ASN A 286 12.23 27.43 -8.38
N MET A 287 11.57 26.86 -9.39
CA MET A 287 12.25 26.31 -10.58
C MET A 287 12.80 27.43 -11.48
N ARG A 288 12.09 28.55 -11.66
CA ARG A 288 12.64 29.72 -12.39
C ARG A 288 13.89 30.25 -11.70
N LEU A 289 13.88 30.39 -10.38
CA LEU A 289 15.07 30.76 -9.61
C LEU A 289 16.21 29.73 -9.79
N GLY A 290 15.88 28.44 -9.69
CA GLY A 290 16.83 27.34 -9.91
C GLY A 290 17.44 27.29 -11.32
N VAL A 291 16.73 27.79 -12.34
CA VAL A 291 17.19 27.89 -13.73
C VAL A 291 17.96 29.20 -13.99
N LYS A 292 17.46 30.33 -13.47
CA LYS A 292 18.03 31.69 -13.59
C LYS A 292 19.46 31.75 -13.08
N TYR A 293 19.72 31.15 -11.92
CA TYR A 293 21.02 31.17 -11.24
C TYR A 293 21.82 29.87 -11.38
N PHE A 294 21.37 28.92 -12.22
CA PHE A 294 21.95 27.58 -12.32
C PHE A 294 23.47 27.60 -12.50
N ASP A 295 23.93 28.40 -13.46
CA ASP A 295 25.33 28.48 -13.88
C ASP A 295 26.22 29.19 -12.84
N ASP A 296 25.63 29.99 -11.94
CA ASP A 296 26.33 30.69 -10.85
C ASP A 296 26.44 29.84 -9.56
N ILE A 297 25.43 29.00 -9.28
CA ILE A 297 25.41 28.13 -8.08
C ILE A 297 26.17 26.82 -8.26
N GLU A 298 26.32 26.30 -9.49
CA GLU A 298 27.24 25.17 -9.76
C GLU A 298 28.71 25.62 -9.83
N ALA A 299 28.96 26.92 -10.07
CA ALA A 299 30.31 27.47 -10.14
C ALA A 299 30.98 27.53 -8.76
N ARG A 300 32.18 26.93 -8.63
CA ARG A 300 32.95 26.93 -7.37
C ARG A 300 33.19 28.34 -6.84
N ILE A 301 33.18 28.46 -5.51
CA ILE A 301 33.42 29.70 -4.77
C ILE A 301 34.88 29.69 -4.28
N PRO A 302 35.76 30.62 -4.73
CA PRO A 302 37.10 30.79 -4.19
C PRO A 302 37.06 31.10 -2.69
N ARG A 303 38.07 30.66 -1.93
CA ARG A 303 38.10 30.85 -0.47
C ARG A 303 38.08 32.33 -0.09
N GLU A 304 38.77 33.15 -0.87
CA GLU A 304 38.91 34.59 -0.73
C GLU A 304 37.54 35.30 -0.82
N GLU A 305 36.65 34.81 -1.70
CA GLU A 305 35.27 35.29 -1.81
C GLU A 305 34.44 34.94 -0.56
N ILE A 306 34.69 33.76 0.05
CA ILE A 306 34.03 33.33 1.29
C ILE A 306 34.55 34.12 2.49
N ASP A 307 35.83 34.50 2.52
CA ASP A 307 36.40 35.38 3.56
C ASP A 307 35.80 36.80 3.51
N GLU A 308 35.47 37.31 2.32
CA GLU A 308 34.69 38.55 2.18
C GLU A 308 33.23 38.38 2.66
N TYR A 309 32.54 37.30 2.24
CA TYR A 309 31.21 36.98 2.76
C TYR A 309 31.24 36.88 4.29
N LYS A 310 32.25 36.23 4.88
CA LYS A 310 32.42 36.11 6.33
C LYS A 310 32.47 37.45 7.04
N LYS A 311 33.23 38.42 6.51
CA LYS A 311 33.28 39.78 7.06
C LYS A 311 31.89 40.44 7.04
N ILE A 312 31.28 40.53 5.86
CA ILE A 312 29.98 41.18 5.64
C ILE A 312 28.89 40.54 6.50
N LEU A 313 28.82 39.20 6.50
CA LEU A 313 27.86 38.43 7.30
C LEU A 313 28.07 38.65 8.80
N THR A 314 29.32 38.70 9.28
CA THR A 314 29.63 38.93 10.71
C THR A 314 29.22 40.32 11.17
N ASP A 315 29.49 41.34 10.36
CA ASP A 315 29.17 42.73 10.72
C ASP A 315 27.65 42.97 10.71
N ILE A 316 26.90 42.40 9.74
CA ILE A 316 25.43 42.42 9.74
C ILE A 316 24.87 41.60 10.91
N PHE A 317 25.42 40.42 11.20
CA PHE A 317 24.95 39.55 12.29
C PHE A 317 25.02 40.24 13.66
N ARG A 318 26.11 40.98 13.92
CA ARG A 318 26.29 41.79 15.14
C ARG A 318 25.25 42.90 15.29
N GLY A 319 24.83 43.54 14.19
CA GLY A 319 23.79 44.58 14.21
C GLY A 319 22.36 44.02 14.27
N ALA A 320 22.13 42.82 13.74
CA ALA A 320 20.79 42.26 13.55
C ALA A 320 20.35 41.24 14.63
N THR A 321 21.22 40.84 15.56
CA THR A 321 20.93 39.81 16.57
C THR A 321 21.26 40.26 18.00
N PRO A 322 20.54 39.79 19.03
CA PRO A 322 20.79 40.17 20.42
C PRO A 322 22.07 39.55 20.96
N ASP A 323 22.54 40.06 22.10
CA ASP A 323 23.69 39.52 22.83
C ASP A 323 23.60 38.01 23.10
N GLY A 324 24.75 37.36 23.25
CA GLY A 324 24.85 35.90 23.39
C GLY A 324 24.52 35.12 22.10
N SER A 325 24.33 35.81 20.96
CA SER A 325 24.20 35.19 19.63
C SER A 325 25.58 34.96 18.99
N SER A 326 25.74 33.83 18.30
CA SER A 326 26.98 33.43 17.62
C SER A 326 26.70 32.82 16.24
N MET A 327 27.64 33.01 15.31
CA MET A 327 27.60 32.47 13.95
C MET A 327 28.97 31.89 13.57
N GLU A 328 28.97 30.75 12.89
CA GLU A 328 30.17 30.19 12.26
C GLU A 328 29.86 29.73 10.81
N ILE A 329 30.77 30.02 9.86
CA ILE A 329 30.76 29.39 8.53
C ILE A 329 31.46 28.04 8.66
N VAL A 330 30.73 26.96 8.37
CA VAL A 330 31.16 25.57 8.59
C VAL A 330 31.60 24.91 7.27
N GLY A 331 31.25 23.64 7.05
CA GLY A 331 31.37 23.01 5.74
C GLY A 331 32.82 22.85 5.26
N SER A 332 33.01 22.98 3.95
CA SER A 332 34.33 22.87 3.31
C SER A 332 35.25 24.07 3.64
N TYR A 333 34.70 25.26 3.82
CA TYR A 333 35.43 26.45 4.24
C TYR A 333 36.13 26.26 5.60
N ARG A 334 35.41 25.72 6.60
CA ARG A 334 36.01 25.43 7.93
C ARG A 334 37.05 24.30 7.89
N ARG A 335 36.99 23.39 6.92
CA ARG A 335 38.08 22.43 6.59
C ARG A 335 39.27 23.07 5.84
N GLY A 336 39.21 24.36 5.51
CA GLY A 336 40.29 25.10 4.86
C GLY A 336 40.47 24.83 3.36
N THR A 337 39.47 24.27 2.67
CA THR A 337 39.56 23.98 1.23
C THR A 337 39.73 25.25 0.38
N LYS A 338 40.53 25.21 -0.69
CA LYS A 338 40.75 26.35 -1.61
C LYS A 338 39.48 26.84 -2.34
N THR A 339 38.47 25.99 -2.50
CA THR A 339 37.14 26.40 -2.99
C THR A 339 36.01 25.64 -2.30
N SER A 340 34.85 26.26 -2.17
CA SER A 340 33.57 25.62 -1.76
C SER A 340 32.57 25.56 -2.92
N GLY A 341 31.42 24.90 -2.71
CA GLY A 341 30.30 24.91 -3.66
C GLY A 341 29.20 25.86 -3.19
N ASP A 342 28.81 25.70 -1.93
CA ASP A 342 27.90 26.51 -1.15
C ASP A 342 28.60 27.06 0.11
N ILE A 343 27.96 28.02 0.78
CA ILE A 343 28.41 28.57 2.08
C ILE A 343 27.41 28.13 3.16
N ASP A 344 27.77 27.08 3.91
CA ASP A 344 27.02 26.61 5.08
C ASP A 344 27.29 27.50 6.31
N ILE A 345 26.23 27.97 6.96
CA ILE A 345 26.28 28.95 8.07
C ILE A 345 25.46 28.41 9.26
N VAL A 346 26.10 28.22 10.41
CA VAL A 346 25.42 27.74 11.63
C VAL A 346 25.35 28.86 12.68
N LEU A 347 24.13 29.17 13.11
CA LEU A 347 23.78 30.18 14.11
C LEU A 347 23.41 29.50 15.44
N THR A 348 23.68 30.17 16.55
CA THR A 348 23.13 29.82 17.87
C THR A 348 22.93 31.07 18.73
N ASN A 349 22.18 30.94 19.83
CA ASN A 349 22.01 32.00 20.82
C ASN A 349 21.84 31.37 22.21
N ALA A 350 22.48 31.97 23.23
CA ALA A 350 22.55 31.45 24.60
C ALA A 350 21.18 31.12 25.23
N ASP A 351 20.16 31.95 24.99
CA ASP A 351 18.79 31.76 25.50
C ASP A 351 17.96 30.76 24.67
N ASN A 352 18.60 30.06 23.74
CA ASN A 352 18.00 29.19 22.73
C ASN A 352 16.95 29.89 21.83
N ASN A 353 17.14 31.19 21.57
CA ASN A 353 16.20 32.00 20.78
C ASN A 353 16.32 31.76 19.27
N ASN A 354 15.60 30.78 18.73
CA ASN A 354 15.58 30.48 17.28
C ASN A 354 15.08 31.61 16.36
N LYS A 355 14.54 32.71 16.90
CA LYS A 355 14.11 33.88 16.10
C LYS A 355 15.29 34.63 15.46
N ILE A 356 16.52 34.46 15.95
CA ILE A 356 17.70 35.13 15.38
C ILE A 356 17.91 34.81 13.89
N LEU A 357 17.52 33.59 13.46
CA LEU A 357 17.56 33.20 12.05
C LEU A 357 16.60 34.04 11.20
N GLY A 358 15.45 34.44 11.74
CA GLY A 358 14.52 35.35 11.09
C GLY A 358 15.12 36.75 10.97
N LEU A 359 15.51 37.34 12.12
CA LEU A 359 16.08 38.69 12.20
C LEU A 359 17.29 38.87 11.27
N PHE A 360 18.23 37.92 11.30
CA PHE A 360 19.41 37.97 10.46
C PHE A 360 19.09 37.82 8.96
N LEU A 361 18.21 36.89 8.57
CA LEU A 361 17.78 36.75 7.18
C LEU A 361 17.05 37.99 6.66
N ASP A 362 16.22 38.62 7.49
CA ASP A 362 15.47 39.81 7.11
C ASP A 362 16.42 41.02 6.97
N SER A 363 17.39 41.19 7.88
CA SER A 363 18.43 42.22 7.74
C SER A 363 19.40 41.97 6.56
N LEU A 364 19.68 40.71 6.21
CA LEU A 364 20.46 40.39 5.01
C LEU A 364 19.73 40.72 3.70
N VAL A 365 18.40 40.69 3.69
CA VAL A 365 17.59 41.17 2.55
C VAL A 365 17.59 42.70 2.51
N GLU A 366 17.44 43.38 3.66
CA GLU A 366 17.53 44.85 3.75
C GLU A 366 18.88 45.39 3.27
N ASN A 367 19.97 44.70 3.59
CA ASN A 367 21.34 45.02 3.12
C ASN A 367 21.62 44.53 1.69
N ASN A 368 20.64 43.97 0.97
CA ASN A 368 20.76 43.39 -0.38
C ASN A 368 21.81 42.26 -0.53
N ILE A 369 22.25 41.65 0.59
CA ILE A 369 23.20 40.54 0.59
C ILE A 369 22.51 39.20 0.31
N VAL A 370 21.24 39.04 0.70
CA VAL A 370 20.36 37.95 0.25
C VAL A 370 19.40 38.52 -0.79
N ILE A 371 19.54 38.07 -2.04
CA ILE A 371 18.75 38.55 -3.17
C ILE A 371 17.50 37.71 -3.43
N GLU A 372 17.52 36.41 -3.08
CA GLU A 372 16.42 35.48 -3.31
C GLU A 372 16.34 34.43 -2.18
N ILE A 373 15.13 34.08 -1.76
CA ILE A 373 14.91 33.05 -0.73
C ILE A 373 14.32 31.79 -1.37
N LEU A 374 15.14 30.75 -1.47
CA LEU A 374 14.78 29.45 -2.05
C LEU A 374 13.91 28.60 -1.10
N SER A 375 14.04 28.80 0.21
CA SER A 375 13.20 28.24 1.27
C SER A 375 13.41 29.00 2.59
N LYS A 376 12.34 29.47 3.26
CA LYS A 376 12.42 30.09 4.60
C LYS A 376 11.84 29.14 5.65
N GLY A 377 12.68 28.68 6.58
CA GLY A 377 12.29 27.78 7.68
C GLY A 377 12.64 28.36 9.06
N LYS A 378 12.14 27.69 10.12
CA LYS A 378 12.42 28.08 11.52
C LYS A 378 13.76 27.55 12.06
N ILE A 379 14.37 26.60 11.35
CA ILE A 379 15.61 25.90 11.76
C ILE A 379 16.62 25.93 10.62
N LYS A 380 16.24 25.60 9.38
CA LYS A 380 17.09 25.80 8.19
C LYS A 380 16.36 26.64 7.14
N SER A 381 17.10 27.52 6.47
CA SER A 381 16.68 28.32 5.31
C SER A 381 17.72 28.20 4.19
N LEU A 382 17.24 28.23 2.95
CA LEU A 382 18.05 28.14 1.73
C LEU A 382 17.90 29.46 0.96
N THR A 383 19.00 30.07 0.55
CA THR A 383 18.98 31.38 -0.11
C THR A 383 20.02 31.49 -1.22
N ILE A 384 19.84 32.49 -2.08
CA ILE A 384 20.89 32.99 -2.96
C ILE A 384 21.27 34.37 -2.45
N GLY A 385 22.55 34.54 -2.13
CA GLY A 385 23.14 35.82 -1.76
C GLY A 385 24.09 36.35 -2.83
N GLN A 386 24.37 37.63 -2.79
CA GLN A 386 25.26 38.29 -3.75
C GLN A 386 25.97 39.45 -3.05
N ILE A 387 27.31 39.43 -2.99
CA ILE A 387 28.08 40.64 -2.74
C ILE A 387 27.90 41.56 -3.97
N PRO A 388 27.55 42.84 -3.82
CA PRO A 388 27.38 43.75 -4.96
C PRO A 388 28.57 43.72 -5.93
N GLY A 389 28.27 43.53 -7.23
CA GLY A 389 29.29 43.39 -8.28
C GLY A 389 29.91 41.99 -8.44
N LYS A 390 29.62 41.02 -7.55
CA LYS A 390 30.07 39.62 -7.66
C LYS A 390 28.95 38.69 -8.15
N ARG A 391 29.26 37.40 -8.33
CA ARG A 391 28.29 36.39 -8.75
C ARG A 391 27.32 36.01 -7.61
N PRO A 392 26.05 35.69 -7.92
CA PRO A 392 25.12 35.09 -6.97
C PRO A 392 25.60 33.73 -6.46
N ARG A 393 25.71 33.55 -5.14
CA ARG A 393 26.15 32.32 -4.47
C ARG A 393 25.05 31.72 -3.59
N ARG A 394 25.05 30.40 -3.43
CA ARG A 394 24.12 29.73 -2.50
C ARG A 394 24.61 29.86 -1.06
N LEU A 395 23.76 30.44 -0.20
CA LEU A 395 23.99 30.55 1.24
C LEU A 395 22.94 29.71 1.98
N ASP A 396 23.42 28.76 2.79
CA ASP A 396 22.61 27.80 3.54
C ASP A 396 22.68 28.10 5.04
N PHE A 397 21.62 28.69 5.60
CA PHE A 397 21.58 29.12 7.00
C PHE A 397 20.86 28.11 7.88
N MET A 398 21.46 27.72 9.00
CA MET A 398 20.84 26.84 9.99
C MET A 398 21.01 27.38 11.42
N TYR A 399 19.94 27.37 12.21
CA TYR A 399 19.97 27.59 13.65
C TYR A 399 20.14 26.26 14.39
N SER A 400 21.08 26.19 15.35
CA SER A 400 21.25 25.05 16.27
C SER A 400 21.14 25.52 17.73
N PRO A 401 20.35 24.85 18.59
CA PRO A 401 20.33 25.11 20.03
C PRO A 401 21.72 25.01 20.69
N PRO A 402 21.99 25.72 21.80
CA PRO A 402 23.27 25.67 22.49
C PRO A 402 23.73 24.25 22.90
N ASP A 403 22.81 23.36 23.31
CA ASP A 403 23.13 21.96 23.65
C ASP A 403 23.49 21.09 22.43
N GLN A 404 23.33 21.63 21.22
CA GLN A 404 23.46 20.95 19.93
C GLN A 404 24.46 21.64 19.01
N TYR A 405 24.99 22.81 19.38
CA TYR A 405 25.88 23.60 18.53
C TYR A 405 27.17 22.84 18.19
N ALA A 406 27.82 22.21 19.18
CA ALA A 406 29.00 21.37 18.97
C ALA A 406 28.75 20.13 18.09
N PHE A 407 27.55 19.53 18.17
CA PHE A 407 27.14 18.43 17.30
C PHE A 407 26.93 18.90 15.86
N ALA A 408 26.29 20.06 15.68
CA ALA A 408 26.08 20.67 14.37
C ALA A 408 27.40 21.09 13.71
N THR A 409 28.24 21.88 14.40
CA THR A 409 29.54 22.31 13.85
C THR A 409 30.38 21.10 13.45
N LEU A 410 30.44 20.05 14.27
CA LEU A 410 31.15 18.82 13.93
C LEU A 410 30.57 18.12 12.70
N TYR A 411 29.24 17.94 12.66
CA TYR A 411 28.54 17.26 11.57
C TYR A 411 28.78 17.93 10.22
N PHE A 412 28.64 19.26 10.13
CA PHE A 412 28.85 19.99 8.87
C PHE A 412 30.33 20.19 8.52
N THR A 413 31.22 20.22 9.53
CA THR A 413 32.67 20.37 9.30
C THR A 413 33.37 19.06 8.95
N GLY A 414 32.91 17.90 9.39
CA GLY A 414 33.48 16.63 8.96
C GLY A 414 33.29 16.40 7.45
N SER A 415 34.26 15.80 6.77
CA SER A 415 33.99 15.23 5.43
C SER A 415 32.96 14.08 5.54
N ARG A 416 32.32 13.67 4.44
CA ARG A 416 31.40 12.51 4.47
C ARG A 416 32.10 11.26 5.02
N ALA A 417 33.35 11.04 4.63
CA ALA A 417 34.15 9.91 5.08
C ALA A 417 34.45 9.96 6.59
N PHE A 418 34.92 11.11 7.08
CA PHE A 418 35.17 11.34 8.50
C PHE A 418 33.90 11.14 9.35
N ASN A 419 32.78 11.74 8.89
CA ASN A 419 31.47 11.62 9.50
C ASN A 419 30.95 10.17 9.58
N THR A 420 31.19 9.36 8.53
CA THR A 420 30.82 7.94 8.54
C THR A 420 31.61 7.17 9.61
N VAL A 421 32.94 7.37 9.69
CA VAL A 421 33.79 6.62 10.64
C VAL A 421 33.55 7.02 12.09
N GLN A 422 33.37 8.32 12.41
CA GLN A 422 33.01 8.74 13.79
C GLN A 422 31.62 8.20 14.22
N ARG A 423 30.67 8.04 13.28
CA ARG A 423 29.36 7.44 13.57
C ARG A 423 29.46 5.94 13.74
N GLN A 424 30.29 5.25 12.95
CA GLN A 424 30.58 3.83 13.19
C GLN A 424 31.23 3.63 14.56
N ARG A 425 32.19 4.48 14.93
CA ARG A 425 32.80 4.46 16.28
C ARG A 425 31.76 4.65 17.39
N ALA A 426 30.76 5.53 17.21
CA ALA A 426 29.65 5.64 18.16
C ALA A 426 28.82 4.34 18.22
N LEU A 427 28.51 3.72 17.07
CA LEU A 427 27.77 2.44 16.98
C LEU A 427 28.52 1.28 17.65
N ASP A 428 29.85 1.24 17.53
CA ASP A 428 30.73 0.26 18.17
C ASP A 428 30.78 0.42 19.71
N MET A 429 30.54 1.65 20.19
CA MET A 429 30.45 1.97 21.62
C MET A 429 29.02 1.85 22.19
N GLY A 430 28.03 1.43 21.41
CA GLY A 430 26.64 1.29 21.87
C GLY A 430 25.82 2.59 21.81
N TYR A 431 26.18 3.52 20.93
CA TYR A 431 25.49 4.81 20.74
C TYR A 431 25.17 5.08 19.26
N THR A 432 24.30 6.05 19.00
CA THR A 432 24.12 6.68 17.69
C THR A 432 24.50 8.15 17.79
N LEU A 433 25.12 8.70 16.75
CA LEU A 433 25.61 10.08 16.69
C LEU A 433 25.02 10.79 15.47
N ASN A 434 24.46 11.98 15.69
CA ASN A 434 23.92 12.83 14.64
C ASN A 434 24.22 14.32 14.90
N GLU A 435 23.64 15.21 14.10
CA GLU A 435 23.81 16.68 14.18
C GLU A 435 23.22 17.32 15.45
N HIS A 436 22.50 16.55 16.27
CA HIS A 436 21.81 17.03 17.46
C HIS A 436 22.38 16.46 18.77
N SER A 437 22.66 15.15 18.86
CA SER A 437 23.14 14.53 20.11
C SER A 437 23.50 13.04 19.98
N PHE A 438 24.23 12.53 20.97
CA PHE A 438 24.29 11.09 21.23
C PHE A 438 22.95 10.53 21.71
N HIS A 439 22.64 9.31 21.31
CA HIS A 439 21.55 8.50 21.87
C HIS A 439 22.06 7.07 22.08
N HIS A 440 21.57 6.37 23.10
CA HIS A 440 21.92 4.96 23.34
C HIS A 440 21.44 4.06 22.18
N LYS A 441 22.07 2.89 22.05
CA LYS A 441 21.68 1.82 21.13
C LYS A 441 21.48 0.53 21.92
N LYS A 442 20.26 -0.02 21.93
CA LYS A 442 19.93 -1.32 22.53
C LYS A 442 19.38 -2.24 21.45
N ASP A 443 19.89 -3.47 21.40
CA ASP A 443 19.39 -4.56 20.54
C ASP A 443 19.31 -4.26 19.02
N GLY A 444 20.03 -3.21 18.58
CA GLY A 444 20.07 -2.72 17.21
C GLY A 444 19.35 -1.38 17.01
N ASP A 445 18.37 -1.06 17.84
CA ASP A 445 17.52 0.13 17.73
C ASP A 445 18.09 1.37 18.45
N LYS A 446 17.61 2.54 18.02
CA LYS A 446 17.96 3.84 18.61
C LYS A 446 17.11 4.11 19.86
N GLY A 447 17.76 4.08 21.02
CA GLY A 447 17.15 4.39 22.32
C GLY A 447 17.13 5.88 22.67
N ALA A 448 17.02 6.17 23.97
CA ALA A 448 16.95 7.51 24.52
C ALA A 448 18.17 8.39 24.17
N LYS A 449 17.97 9.71 24.13
CA LYS A 449 19.05 10.71 24.11
C LYS A 449 19.97 10.47 25.32
N LEU A 450 21.26 10.72 25.15
CA LEU A 450 22.20 10.76 26.27
C LEU A 450 22.09 12.13 26.97
N ASP A 451 21.86 12.12 28.29
CA ASP A 451 21.65 13.34 29.09
C ASP A 451 22.94 14.09 29.47
N GLU A 452 24.11 13.52 29.12
CA GLU A 452 25.41 14.19 29.23
C GLU A 452 25.48 15.41 28.27
N LYS A 453 26.09 16.50 28.75
CA LYS A 453 26.22 17.76 27.98
C LYS A 453 27.57 17.82 27.28
N PHE A 454 27.54 18.14 25.98
CA PHE A 454 28.73 18.23 25.13
C PHE A 454 28.91 19.67 24.61
N PRO A 455 29.48 20.59 25.42
CA PRO A 455 29.55 22.01 25.07
C PRO A 455 30.57 22.33 23.95
N THR A 456 31.49 21.41 23.63
CA THR A 456 32.57 21.62 22.66
C THR A 456 32.79 20.39 21.78
N GLU A 457 33.35 20.57 20.58
CA GLU A 457 33.71 19.45 19.72
C GLU A 457 34.69 18.48 20.44
N GLN A 458 35.65 19.02 21.20
CA GLN A 458 36.61 18.26 22.01
C GLN A 458 35.91 17.30 22.99
N SER A 459 34.78 17.69 23.60
CA SER A 459 34.01 16.81 24.50
C SER A 459 33.43 15.59 23.77
N ILE A 460 32.98 15.76 22.52
CA ILE A 460 32.45 14.68 21.68
C ILE A 460 33.56 13.69 21.29
N PHE A 461 34.76 14.19 20.94
CA PHE A 461 35.91 13.34 20.65
C PHE A 461 36.40 12.57 21.90
N LYS A 462 36.46 13.23 23.06
CA LYS A 462 36.81 12.60 24.35
C LYS A 462 35.85 11.45 24.68
N PHE A 463 34.54 11.67 24.51
CA PHE A 463 33.51 10.65 24.70
C PHE A 463 33.71 9.42 23.80
N LEU A 464 34.01 9.63 22.50
CA LEU A 464 34.30 8.56 21.54
C LEU A 464 35.66 7.87 21.75
N LYS A 465 36.46 8.33 22.73
CA LYS A 465 37.87 7.94 22.95
C LYS A 465 38.72 8.14 21.69
N MET A 466 38.49 9.24 20.98
CA MET A 466 39.19 9.65 19.76
C MET A 466 40.22 10.75 20.05
N GLU A 467 41.36 10.70 19.35
CA GLU A 467 42.30 11.82 19.29
C GLU A 467 41.58 13.03 18.65
N TYR A 468 41.57 14.19 19.31
CA TYR A 468 40.91 15.37 18.77
C TYR A 468 41.56 15.79 17.44
N ARG A 469 40.73 16.24 16.50
CA ARG A 469 41.15 16.71 15.17
C ARG A 469 40.69 18.12 14.94
N GLU A 470 41.61 19.00 14.59
CA GLU A 470 41.26 20.33 14.12
C GLU A 470 40.48 20.26 12.80
N PRO A 471 39.60 21.24 12.51
CA PRO A 471 38.75 21.23 11.32
C PRO A 471 39.46 20.90 10.00
N HIS A 472 40.68 21.40 9.79
CA HIS A 472 41.48 21.15 8.58
C HIS A 472 42.05 19.72 8.49
N GLU A 473 42.09 18.96 9.58
CA GLU A 473 42.53 17.56 9.58
C GLU A 473 41.39 16.56 9.28
N ARG A 474 40.12 16.99 9.31
CA ARG A 474 38.92 16.14 9.20
C ARG A 474 38.61 15.70 7.76
N ILE A 475 39.65 15.24 7.07
CA ILE A 475 39.71 14.99 5.62
C ILE A 475 39.06 13.65 5.24
N ASP A 476 39.44 12.53 5.87
CA ASP A 476 38.86 11.21 5.58
C ASP A 476 38.76 10.31 6.83
N GLY A 477 38.33 9.06 6.66
CA GLY A 477 38.14 8.10 7.75
C GLY A 477 39.40 7.85 8.60
N ARG A 478 40.60 7.91 8.01
CA ARG A 478 41.89 7.67 8.69
C ARG A 478 42.27 8.82 9.65
N SER A 479 41.64 9.98 9.51
CA SER A 479 41.80 11.07 10.48
C SER A 479 41.19 10.72 11.84
N VAL A 480 40.24 9.77 11.89
CA VAL A 480 39.73 9.19 13.14
C VAL A 480 40.77 8.22 13.71
N LYS A 481 41.60 8.69 14.64
CA LYS A 481 42.47 7.84 15.45
C LYS A 481 41.88 7.63 16.84
N LEU A 482 42.04 6.44 17.39
CA LEU A 482 41.60 6.10 18.74
C LEU A 482 42.73 6.33 19.74
N ILE A 483 42.37 6.79 20.94
CA ILE A 483 43.31 6.91 22.06
C ILE A 483 43.64 5.49 22.54
N ALA A 484 44.93 5.12 22.53
CA ALA A 484 45.37 3.79 22.92
C ALA A 484 45.28 3.61 24.44
N THR A 485 44.46 2.65 24.89
CA THR A 485 44.49 2.12 26.26
C THR A 485 45.37 0.86 26.30
N PRO A 486 46.05 0.56 27.43
CA PRO A 486 46.79 -0.69 27.60
C PRO A 486 45.92 -1.92 27.33
N LYS A 487 46.54 -2.99 26.82
CA LYS A 487 45.86 -4.29 26.62
C LYS A 487 45.97 -5.14 27.89
N GLU A 488 44.84 -5.57 28.44
CA GLU A 488 44.79 -6.76 29.29
C GLU A 488 44.75 -8.04 28.43
N PRO A 489 45.17 -9.21 28.94
CA PRO A 489 45.29 -10.44 28.14
C PRO A 489 43.96 -11.14 27.88
N THR A 490 43.79 -11.69 26.68
CA THR A 490 42.63 -12.51 26.30
C THR A 490 42.75 -13.96 26.77
N PRO A 491 41.71 -14.56 27.39
CA PRO A 491 41.66 -16.00 27.70
C PRO A 491 41.65 -16.92 26.46
N LYS A 492 41.89 -18.22 26.67
CA LYS A 492 41.83 -19.29 25.65
C LYS A 492 40.61 -20.20 25.82
N GLU A 493 40.33 -21.00 24.79
CA GLU A 493 39.22 -21.96 24.65
C GLU A 493 39.51 -23.36 25.31
N PRO A 494 38.59 -24.34 25.37
CA PRO A 494 38.09 -24.84 26.68
C PRO A 494 38.15 -26.38 26.90
N THR A 495 37.36 -26.88 27.89
CA THR A 495 37.00 -28.29 28.29
C THR A 495 37.76 -28.90 29.51
N PRO A 496 37.20 -29.92 30.25
CA PRO A 496 35.79 -30.10 30.69
C PRO A 496 35.55 -30.72 32.13
N LYS A 497 34.28 -30.66 32.59
CA LYS A 497 33.56 -31.45 33.67
C LYS A 497 33.65 -31.12 35.19
N GLU A 498 32.47 -30.81 35.76
CA GLU A 498 31.73 -31.29 36.98
C GLU A 498 32.45 -31.82 38.27
N PRO A 499 31.79 -31.81 39.48
CA PRO A 499 30.36 -31.61 39.80
C PRO A 499 30.03 -30.53 40.90
N THR A 500 28.78 -30.52 41.40
CA THR A 500 28.14 -29.52 42.30
C THR A 500 28.32 -29.80 43.82
N PRO A 501 28.01 -28.82 44.71
CA PRO A 501 26.70 -28.83 45.41
C PRO A 501 26.05 -27.43 45.70
N LYS A 502 24.92 -27.44 46.43
CA LYS A 502 23.80 -26.47 46.46
C LYS A 502 23.82 -25.35 47.54
N GLU A 503 23.05 -24.27 47.26
CA GLU A 503 22.14 -23.50 48.18
C GLU A 503 22.72 -22.73 49.40
N PRO A 504 21.98 -21.82 50.09
CA PRO A 504 20.54 -21.49 50.02
C PRO A 504 20.17 -19.98 49.84
N THR A 505 18.87 -19.69 49.90
CA THR A 505 18.25 -18.33 49.79
C THR A 505 17.56 -17.85 51.09
N PRO A 506 17.43 -16.53 51.27
CA PRO A 506 16.33 -15.89 52.02
C PRO A 506 15.51 -14.94 51.09
N LYS A 507 14.18 -15.06 50.92
CA LYS A 507 13.03 -14.85 51.84
C LYS A 507 12.56 -13.40 51.99
N GLU A 508 11.24 -13.22 51.85
CA GLU A 508 10.48 -11.95 51.88
C GLU A 508 10.23 -11.41 53.31
N PRO A 509 9.68 -10.18 53.42
CA PRO A 509 8.53 -9.99 54.32
C PRO A 509 7.39 -9.08 53.76
N THR A 510 6.16 -9.40 54.17
CA THR A 510 4.92 -8.59 54.13
C THR A 510 4.04 -9.01 55.34
N PRO A 511 2.84 -8.45 55.64
CA PRO A 511 2.22 -7.14 55.35
C PRO A 511 1.78 -6.38 56.64
N LYS A 512 1.10 -5.22 56.56
CA LYS A 512 0.26 -4.62 57.64
C LYS A 512 -0.92 -3.76 57.13
N GLU A 513 -2.06 -3.83 57.81
CA GLU A 513 -3.32 -3.03 57.73
C GLU A 513 -4.16 -3.32 59.02
N PRO A 514 -5.41 -2.83 59.28
CA PRO A 514 -6.29 -1.88 58.54
C PRO A 514 -6.26 -0.39 59.07
N THR A 515 -7.26 0.40 59.53
CA THR A 515 -8.66 0.25 60.08
C THR A 515 -9.50 1.59 59.94
N PRO A 516 -10.71 1.86 60.53
CA PRO A 516 -11.91 2.00 59.65
C PRO A 516 -12.91 3.18 59.92
N LYS A 517 -14.05 3.19 59.17
CA LYS A 517 -15.41 3.80 59.45
C LYS A 517 -15.57 5.34 59.33
N GLU A 518 -16.74 5.95 59.06
CA GLU A 518 -18.08 5.66 58.42
C GLU A 518 -18.88 7.03 58.36
N PRO A 519 -20.15 7.19 57.88
CA PRO A 519 -21.06 6.37 57.05
C PRO A 519 -21.68 7.14 55.83
N THR A 520 -22.76 6.62 55.22
CA THR A 520 -23.53 7.21 54.09
C THR A 520 -24.76 8.04 54.51
N PRO A 521 -25.42 8.75 53.57
CA PRO A 521 -26.75 8.26 53.17
C PRO A 521 -27.03 8.23 51.64
N LYS A 522 -28.15 7.62 51.25
CA LYS A 522 -28.63 7.40 49.86
C LYS A 522 -29.84 8.31 49.57
N GLU A 523 -30.12 8.68 48.31
CA GLU A 523 -31.53 8.80 47.89
C GLU A 523 -31.87 8.57 46.39
N LYS A 524 -33.02 7.89 46.25
CA LYS A 524 -34.03 7.73 45.17
C LYS A 524 -33.76 8.11 43.69
N ILE A 525 -33.89 7.06 42.88
CA ILE A 525 -34.44 6.96 41.50
C ILE A 525 -35.32 8.14 41.02
N THR A 526 -35.08 8.64 39.80
CA THR A 526 -36.18 8.95 38.85
C THR A 526 -35.73 8.83 37.39
N ILE A 527 -36.53 8.19 36.54
CA ILE A 527 -36.26 8.04 35.09
C ILE A 527 -37.09 9.06 34.29
N ARG A 528 -36.45 9.88 33.44
CA ARG A 528 -37.12 10.51 32.28
C ARG A 528 -36.30 10.34 31.00
N LYS A 529 -36.95 9.80 29.97
CA LYS A 529 -36.37 9.42 28.67
C LYS A 529 -36.44 10.58 27.66
N LYS A 530 -35.67 10.43 26.57
CA LYS A 530 -35.76 11.17 25.27
C LYS A 530 -35.20 12.62 25.33
N LYS A 531 -34.65 13.18 24.23
CA LYS A 531 -34.75 12.77 22.81
C LYS A 531 -33.50 13.20 22.00
N THR A 532 -32.70 12.24 21.52
CA THR A 532 -31.81 12.48 20.37
C THR A 532 -32.61 12.39 19.06
N LEU A 533 -32.41 13.34 18.15
CA LEU A 533 -33.01 13.29 16.82
C LEU A 533 -32.13 12.43 15.88
N LYS A 534 -32.45 11.13 15.74
CA LYS A 534 -31.87 10.24 14.71
C LYS A 534 -32.03 10.89 13.32
N LYS A 535 -30.96 10.94 12.53
CA LYS A 535 -31.04 11.09 11.07
C LYS A 535 -31.88 9.94 10.50
N ARG A 536 -32.76 10.22 9.53
CA ARG A 536 -33.23 9.22 8.56
C ARG A 536 -32.31 9.22 7.33
N ILE A 537 -32.20 8.07 6.68
CA ILE A 537 -32.12 7.87 5.22
C ILE A 537 -32.49 6.41 4.93
N ASN A 538 -33.01 6.13 3.73
CA ASN A 538 -33.76 4.91 3.37
C ASN A 538 -33.01 4.06 2.30
N PRO A 539 -33.56 2.93 1.78
CA PRO A 539 -32.74 1.83 1.27
C PRO A 539 -32.61 1.74 -0.25
N LYS A 540 -31.37 1.49 -0.69
CA LYS A 540 -30.99 0.71 -1.88
C LYS A 540 -29.48 0.51 -1.80
N ILE A 541 -29.03 -0.71 -1.51
CA ILE A 541 -27.60 -1.05 -1.55
C ILE A 541 -27.41 -2.02 -2.70
N ASP A 542 -26.82 -1.52 -3.77
CA ASP A 542 -26.18 -2.33 -4.80
C ASP A 542 -25.04 -3.12 -4.13
N THR A 543 -25.12 -4.45 -4.15
CA THR A 543 -24.14 -5.33 -3.48
C THR A 543 -22.76 -5.28 -4.14
N ILE A 544 -22.70 -4.88 -5.41
CA ILE A 544 -21.45 -4.60 -6.12
C ILE A 544 -20.89 -3.24 -5.69
N ALA A 545 -21.71 -2.19 -5.54
CA ALA A 545 -21.26 -0.95 -4.90
C ALA A 545 -20.84 -1.15 -3.43
N GLN A 546 -21.47 -2.08 -2.70
CA GLN A 546 -21.03 -2.46 -1.35
C GLN A 546 -19.69 -3.19 -1.39
N PHE A 547 -19.49 -4.12 -2.32
CA PHE A 547 -18.21 -4.80 -2.52
C PHE A 547 -17.08 -3.83 -2.92
N LYS A 548 -17.33 -2.87 -3.82
CA LYS A 548 -16.39 -1.78 -4.15
C LYS A 548 -16.02 -0.87 -2.96
N LYS A 549 -16.87 -0.84 -1.92
CA LYS A 549 -16.69 -0.01 -0.72
C LYS A 549 -16.12 -0.76 0.48
N GLU A 550 -16.37 -2.06 0.57
CA GLU A 550 -16.10 -2.89 1.77
C GLU A 550 -15.16 -4.08 1.47
N GLY A 551 -14.83 -4.31 0.19
CA GLY A 551 -13.94 -5.37 -0.29
C GLY A 551 -14.44 -6.78 0.05
N ILE A 552 -13.51 -7.73 0.19
CA ILE A 552 -13.79 -9.13 0.53
C ILE A 552 -14.68 -9.28 1.79
N SER A 553 -14.74 -8.25 2.66
CA SER A 553 -15.68 -8.18 3.79
C SER A 553 -17.15 -8.30 3.39
N ALA A 554 -17.56 -7.72 2.26
CA ALA A 554 -18.91 -7.87 1.73
C ALA A 554 -19.13 -9.31 1.24
N LEU A 555 -18.17 -9.84 0.48
CA LEU A 555 -18.20 -11.22 -0.04
C LEU A 555 -18.30 -12.26 1.08
N LYS A 556 -17.70 -11.98 2.23
CA LYS A 556 -17.75 -12.84 3.42
C LYS A 556 -19.16 -13.01 4.01
N VAL A 557 -20.07 -12.06 3.78
CA VAL A 557 -21.48 -12.09 4.26
C VAL A 557 -22.52 -12.31 3.15
N LEU A 558 -22.09 -12.47 1.90
CA LEU A 558 -22.94 -12.85 0.77
C LEU A 558 -23.03 -14.38 0.68
N SER A 559 -24.20 -14.92 0.33
CA SER A 559 -24.39 -16.38 0.16
C SER A 559 -23.69 -16.90 -1.10
N GLU A 560 -23.53 -18.21 -1.24
CA GLU A 560 -23.03 -18.80 -2.49
C GLU A 560 -23.87 -18.36 -3.70
N ALA A 561 -25.20 -18.25 -3.52
CA ALA A 561 -26.10 -17.78 -4.56
C ALA A 561 -25.90 -16.29 -4.88
N ASP A 562 -25.63 -15.44 -3.88
CA ASP A 562 -25.38 -14.01 -4.09
C ASP A 562 -23.98 -13.75 -4.70
N LEU A 563 -22.97 -14.50 -4.26
CA LEU A 563 -21.64 -14.51 -4.89
C LEU A 563 -21.75 -14.98 -6.34
N SER A 564 -22.49 -16.05 -6.60
CA SER A 564 -22.80 -16.52 -7.95
C SER A 564 -23.54 -15.47 -8.78
N LYS A 565 -24.46 -14.73 -8.15
CA LYS A 565 -25.27 -13.68 -8.77
C LYS A 565 -24.47 -12.40 -9.00
N MET A 566 -23.44 -12.13 -8.20
CA MET A 566 -22.48 -11.05 -8.44
C MET A 566 -21.41 -11.42 -9.46
N ILE A 567 -20.94 -12.68 -9.50
CA ILE A 567 -20.08 -13.17 -10.58
C ILE A 567 -20.85 -13.09 -11.90
N ARG A 568 -22.10 -13.58 -11.94
CA ARG A 568 -22.95 -13.46 -13.12
C ARG A 568 -23.31 -12.01 -13.43
N ALA A 569 -23.73 -11.17 -12.49
CA ALA A 569 -24.06 -9.77 -12.78
C ALA A 569 -22.86 -8.91 -13.18
N ALA A 570 -21.68 -9.15 -12.59
CA ALA A 570 -20.44 -8.52 -13.03
C ALA A 570 -20.06 -9.02 -14.42
N ASN A 571 -20.17 -10.33 -14.69
CA ASN A 571 -20.06 -10.85 -16.06
C ASN A 571 -21.17 -10.31 -16.97
N ASP A 572 -22.38 -9.97 -16.52
CA ASP A 572 -23.45 -9.50 -17.40
C ASP A 572 -23.34 -8.00 -17.70
N ALA A 573 -22.63 -7.24 -16.86
CA ALA A 573 -22.27 -5.86 -17.15
C ALA A 573 -20.97 -5.77 -17.97
N TYR A 574 -19.97 -6.58 -17.62
CA TYR A 574 -18.69 -6.71 -18.32
C TYR A 574 -18.87 -7.42 -19.67
N TYR A 575 -19.76 -8.41 -19.79
CA TYR A 575 -20.03 -9.22 -21.00
C TYR A 575 -21.33 -8.88 -21.76
N CYS A 576 -22.14 -7.91 -21.28
CA CYS A 576 -23.40 -7.52 -21.94
C CYS A 576 -23.77 -6.00 -21.85
N ASP A 577 -22.96 -5.11 -22.45
CA ASP A 577 -23.26 -3.69 -22.79
C ASP A 577 -23.47 -2.67 -21.66
N GLN A 578 -22.76 -2.79 -20.53
CA GLN A 578 -22.87 -1.80 -19.46
C GLN A 578 -21.49 -1.34 -19.01
N THR A 579 -21.44 -0.15 -18.39
CA THR A 579 -20.20 0.33 -17.78
C THR A 579 -19.75 -0.68 -16.71
N PRO A 580 -18.49 -1.19 -16.74
CA PRO A 580 -18.06 -2.27 -15.87
C PRO A 580 -18.31 -1.98 -14.39
N ILE A 581 -19.30 -2.67 -13.83
CA ILE A 581 -19.74 -2.46 -12.44
C ILE A 581 -18.71 -2.96 -11.43
N LEU A 582 -17.80 -3.86 -11.86
CA LEU A 582 -16.54 -4.19 -11.19
C LEU A 582 -15.37 -3.97 -12.15
N THR A 583 -14.21 -3.62 -11.60
CA THR A 583 -12.94 -3.69 -12.32
C THR A 583 -12.40 -5.12 -12.36
N ASP A 584 -11.48 -5.43 -13.27
CA ASP A 584 -10.83 -6.75 -13.37
C ASP A 584 -10.30 -7.28 -12.04
N ASN A 585 -9.55 -6.47 -11.29
CA ASN A 585 -9.06 -6.88 -9.96
C ASN A 585 -10.22 -7.14 -8.99
N GLU A 586 -11.29 -6.35 -9.00
CA GLU A 586 -12.45 -6.61 -8.14
C GLU A 586 -13.20 -7.88 -8.57
N TYR A 587 -13.34 -8.14 -9.87
CA TYR A 587 -13.94 -9.36 -10.41
C TYR A 587 -13.08 -10.60 -10.11
N ASP A 588 -11.77 -10.54 -10.32
CA ASP A 588 -10.85 -11.63 -10.01
C ASP A 588 -10.78 -11.88 -8.49
N ILE A 589 -10.85 -10.85 -7.64
CA ILE A 589 -11.02 -10.99 -6.19
C ILE A 589 -12.34 -11.70 -5.84
N LEU A 590 -13.44 -11.30 -6.48
CA LEU A 590 -14.75 -11.94 -6.29
C LEU A 590 -14.72 -13.41 -6.74
N ARG A 591 -14.03 -13.72 -7.84
CA ARG A 591 -13.92 -15.07 -8.41
C ARG A 591 -12.97 -15.95 -7.60
N GLU A 592 -11.74 -15.50 -7.30
CA GLU A 592 -10.78 -16.24 -6.46
C GLU A 592 -11.36 -16.47 -5.05
N TYR A 593 -12.00 -15.46 -4.42
CA TYR A 593 -12.64 -15.65 -3.11
C TYR A 593 -13.80 -16.66 -3.15
N THR A 594 -14.62 -16.64 -4.20
CA THR A 594 -15.72 -17.60 -4.35
C THR A 594 -15.19 -18.99 -4.69
N ALA A 595 -14.08 -19.12 -5.42
CA ALA A 595 -13.41 -20.39 -5.69
C ALA A 595 -12.79 -20.99 -4.42
N GLU A 596 -12.09 -20.17 -3.63
CA GLU A 596 -11.48 -20.55 -2.34
C GLU A 596 -12.53 -21.03 -1.34
N LYS A 597 -13.66 -20.32 -1.24
CA LYS A 597 -14.72 -20.61 -0.25
C LYS A 597 -15.76 -21.63 -0.73
N HIS A 598 -15.97 -21.75 -2.04
CA HIS A 598 -16.93 -22.65 -2.67
C HIS A 598 -16.32 -23.29 -3.95
N PRO A 599 -15.41 -24.28 -3.83
CA PRO A 599 -14.68 -24.83 -4.98
C PRO A 599 -15.57 -25.39 -6.11
N ASN A 600 -16.67 -26.06 -5.74
CA ASN A 600 -17.63 -26.62 -6.68
C ASN A 600 -18.70 -25.60 -7.14
N ASN A 601 -18.49 -24.29 -6.90
CA ASN A 601 -19.48 -23.28 -7.22
C ASN A 601 -19.74 -23.17 -8.71
N LYS A 602 -21.00 -23.36 -9.11
CA LYS A 602 -21.37 -23.34 -10.52
C LYS A 602 -21.08 -22.01 -11.22
N ALA A 603 -21.08 -20.84 -10.58
CA ALA A 603 -20.73 -19.58 -11.28
C ALA A 603 -19.22 -19.44 -11.52
N VAL A 604 -18.38 -19.78 -10.54
CA VAL A 604 -16.91 -19.86 -10.70
C VAL A 604 -16.54 -20.87 -11.78
N LEU A 605 -17.21 -22.04 -11.76
CA LEU A 605 -17.07 -23.14 -12.71
C LEU A 605 -17.98 -23.03 -13.95
N GLU A 606 -18.67 -21.89 -14.18
CA GLU A 606 -19.37 -21.52 -15.43
C GLU A 606 -18.60 -20.42 -16.15
N GLY A 607 -18.00 -19.52 -15.36
CA GLY A 607 -17.06 -18.48 -15.79
C GLY A 607 -17.71 -17.27 -16.44
N HIS A 608 -16.99 -16.65 -17.37
CA HIS A 608 -17.44 -15.51 -18.17
C HIS A 608 -18.61 -15.87 -19.11
N THR A 609 -19.79 -16.01 -18.50
CA THR A 609 -21.15 -15.89 -19.06
C THR A 609 -22.14 -16.40 -18.01
N ASN A 610 -23.26 -15.71 -17.80
CA ASN A 610 -24.58 -16.36 -17.87
C ASN A 610 -25.72 -15.33 -18.03
N CYS A 611 -25.63 -14.50 -19.07
CA CYS A 611 -26.54 -13.37 -19.30
C CYS A 611 -27.99 -13.85 -19.43
N LYS A 612 -28.79 -13.64 -18.38
CA LYS A 612 -30.22 -13.98 -18.35
C LYS A 612 -31.09 -12.77 -18.05
N MET A 613 -31.41 -12.04 -19.13
CA MET A 613 -32.79 -11.71 -19.47
C MET A 613 -32.96 -11.86 -20.98
N ASP A 614 -33.96 -12.64 -21.38
CA ASP A 614 -34.68 -12.66 -22.66
C ASP A 614 -33.90 -12.74 -23.99
N ILE A 615 -32.61 -13.13 -23.98
CA ILE A 615 -32.00 -13.85 -25.10
C ILE A 615 -31.38 -15.15 -24.59
N VAL A 616 -32.10 -16.25 -24.77
CA VAL A 616 -31.51 -17.59 -24.74
C VAL A 616 -30.78 -17.81 -26.08
N LYS A 617 -29.47 -17.51 -26.12
CA LYS A 617 -28.46 -18.07 -27.06
C LYS A 617 -27.05 -17.54 -26.75
N ASN A 618 -26.04 -18.16 -27.36
CA ASN A 618 -24.60 -17.84 -27.31
C ASN A 618 -23.81 -18.19 -26.04
N LYS A 619 -24.40 -18.80 -25.00
CA LYS A 619 -23.61 -19.67 -24.10
C LYS A 619 -23.25 -20.95 -24.86
N VAL A 620 -21.99 -21.36 -24.86
CA VAL A 620 -21.52 -22.50 -25.67
C VAL A 620 -20.43 -23.29 -24.95
N LYS A 621 -20.50 -24.63 -24.98
CA LYS A 621 -19.39 -25.48 -24.54
C LYS A 621 -18.22 -25.25 -25.50
N LEU A 622 -17.04 -24.94 -24.97
CA LEU A 622 -15.87 -24.68 -25.81
C LEU A 622 -15.41 -25.98 -26.49
N PRO A 623 -14.92 -25.93 -27.76
CA PRO A 623 -14.34 -27.10 -28.42
C PRO A 623 -13.09 -27.63 -27.69
N TYR A 624 -12.30 -26.74 -27.09
CA TYR A 624 -11.09 -27.05 -26.33
C TYR A 624 -11.04 -26.26 -25.02
N GLU A 625 -10.43 -26.83 -23.97
CA GLU A 625 -10.50 -26.21 -22.65
C GLU A 625 -9.48 -25.08 -22.44
N MET A 626 -9.94 -23.87 -22.10
CA MET A 626 -9.12 -22.66 -22.00
C MET A 626 -8.67 -22.36 -20.56
N TRP A 627 -7.76 -23.18 -20.04
CA TRP A 627 -7.21 -23.05 -18.69
C TRP A 627 -6.26 -21.83 -18.52
N SER A 628 -5.88 -21.59 -17.25
CA SER A 628 -4.95 -20.55 -16.80
C SER A 628 -3.52 -21.12 -16.70
N MET A 629 -2.55 -20.33 -16.29
CA MET A 629 -1.22 -20.81 -15.88
C MET A 629 -0.93 -20.53 -14.40
N ASP A 630 -0.06 -21.35 -13.82
CA ASP A 630 0.46 -21.18 -12.48
C ASP A 630 1.55 -20.09 -12.43
N LYS A 631 1.83 -19.56 -11.23
CA LYS A 631 2.56 -18.30 -11.02
C LYS A 631 3.91 -18.57 -10.33
N ILE A 632 5.04 -18.32 -11.01
CA ILE A 632 6.39 -18.38 -10.40
C ILE A 632 6.88 -16.97 -10.04
N LYS A 633 7.46 -16.84 -8.84
CA LYS A 633 8.13 -15.63 -8.34
C LYS A 633 9.62 -15.89 -8.09
N PRO A 634 10.51 -14.90 -8.29
CA PRO A 634 11.95 -15.11 -8.24
C PRO A 634 12.52 -15.50 -6.86
N ASP A 635 11.84 -15.12 -5.78
CA ASP A 635 12.22 -15.36 -4.38
C ASP A 635 11.97 -16.80 -3.88
N THR A 636 11.14 -17.57 -4.59
CA THR A 636 10.67 -18.91 -4.13
C THR A 636 11.63 -20.06 -4.43
N GLY A 637 12.65 -19.85 -5.25
CA GLY A 637 13.50 -20.92 -5.81
C GLY A 637 12.78 -21.89 -6.75
N ALA A 638 11.47 -21.74 -7.00
CA ALA A 638 10.67 -22.70 -7.76
C ALA A 638 11.16 -22.91 -9.21
N LEU A 639 11.69 -21.87 -9.86
CA LEU A 639 12.31 -21.96 -11.19
C LEU A 639 13.45 -23.01 -11.25
N SER A 640 14.17 -23.24 -10.14
CA SER A 640 15.23 -24.25 -10.08
C SER A 640 14.70 -25.69 -10.04
N LYS A 641 13.48 -25.89 -9.53
CA LYS A 641 12.78 -27.18 -9.56
C LYS A 641 12.10 -27.40 -10.91
N TRP A 642 11.44 -26.37 -11.44
CA TRP A 642 10.74 -26.44 -12.72
C TRP A 642 11.68 -26.79 -13.89
N ARG A 643 12.85 -26.12 -13.99
CA ARG A 643 13.89 -26.44 -14.99
C ARG A 643 14.53 -27.83 -14.86
N LYS A 644 14.26 -28.58 -13.77
CA LYS A 644 14.66 -29.99 -13.63
C LYS A 644 13.59 -30.98 -14.10
N LYS A 645 12.34 -30.54 -14.22
CA LYS A 645 11.24 -31.32 -14.83
C LYS A 645 11.13 -31.05 -16.33
N TYR A 646 11.40 -29.81 -16.75
CA TYR A 646 11.32 -29.32 -18.14
C TYR A 646 12.67 -28.73 -18.55
N ALA A 647 13.41 -29.43 -19.41
CA ALA A 647 14.68 -28.99 -19.96
C ALA A 647 14.47 -28.14 -21.21
N GLY A 648 15.30 -27.12 -21.45
CA GLY A 648 15.14 -26.21 -22.58
C GLY A 648 15.31 -26.90 -23.95
N PRO A 649 14.81 -26.29 -25.05
CA PRO A 649 14.47 -24.88 -25.16
C PRO A 649 13.09 -24.46 -24.62
N TYR A 650 12.93 -23.14 -24.45
CA TYR A 650 11.74 -22.51 -23.92
C TYR A 650 11.28 -21.38 -24.83
N VAL A 651 9.96 -21.24 -25.02
CA VAL A 651 9.36 -20.07 -25.66
C VAL A 651 8.88 -19.11 -24.58
N LEU A 652 9.40 -17.89 -24.61
CA LEU A 652 9.00 -16.78 -23.75
C LEU A 652 8.06 -15.85 -24.50
N SER A 653 6.95 -15.44 -23.91
CA SER A 653 6.03 -14.47 -24.53
C SER A 653 5.47 -13.46 -23.53
N CYS A 654 5.07 -12.29 -24.04
CA CYS A 654 4.42 -11.26 -23.25
C CYS A 654 3.13 -11.79 -22.61
N LYS A 655 3.03 -11.82 -21.27
CA LYS A 655 1.72 -12.08 -20.65
C LYS A 655 0.85 -10.83 -20.79
N LEU A 656 -0.05 -10.86 -21.78
CA LEU A 656 -1.03 -9.82 -22.05
C LEU A 656 -2.00 -9.65 -20.86
N ASP A 657 -2.43 -8.40 -20.62
CA ASP A 657 -3.47 -8.04 -19.64
C ASP A 657 -4.73 -7.56 -20.38
N GLY A 658 -5.48 -8.52 -20.93
CA GLY A 658 -6.67 -8.30 -21.77
C GLY A 658 -7.83 -9.24 -21.40
N VAL A 659 -8.57 -9.71 -22.41
CA VAL A 659 -9.59 -10.78 -22.26
C VAL A 659 -9.27 -11.95 -23.18
N SER A 660 -9.01 -13.13 -22.62
CA SER A 660 -8.69 -14.34 -23.38
C SER A 660 -9.86 -14.85 -24.23
N GLY A 661 -9.57 -15.17 -25.49
CA GLY A 661 -10.49 -15.70 -26.49
C GLY A 661 -9.88 -16.81 -27.35
N MET A 662 -10.72 -17.47 -28.14
CA MET A 662 -10.37 -18.58 -29.03
C MET A 662 -11.13 -18.47 -30.35
N TYR A 663 -10.42 -18.60 -31.46
CA TYR A 663 -10.96 -18.57 -32.81
C TYR A 663 -10.80 -19.94 -33.46
N SER A 664 -11.86 -20.49 -34.06
CA SER A 664 -11.86 -21.78 -34.76
C SER A 664 -12.55 -21.69 -36.12
N THR A 665 -11.93 -22.33 -37.11
CA THR A 665 -12.44 -22.52 -38.48
C THR A 665 -12.56 -24.01 -38.83
N GLU A 666 -12.58 -24.89 -37.82
CA GLU A 666 -12.79 -26.34 -37.96
C GLU A 666 -14.24 -26.67 -38.37
N GLY A 667 -15.20 -25.85 -37.95
CA GLY A 667 -16.61 -25.96 -38.34
C GLY A 667 -16.93 -25.29 -39.67
N GLY A 668 -18.11 -25.61 -40.23
CA GLY A 668 -18.58 -25.04 -41.50
C GLY A 668 -18.79 -23.52 -41.53
N THR A 669 -18.74 -22.85 -40.37
CA THR A 669 -18.64 -21.38 -40.25
C THR A 669 -17.57 -21.03 -39.22
N PRO A 670 -16.75 -19.99 -39.46
CA PRO A 670 -15.81 -19.49 -38.45
C PRO A 670 -16.51 -19.07 -37.16
N LYS A 671 -15.87 -19.38 -36.03
CA LYS A 671 -16.38 -19.10 -34.69
C LYS A 671 -15.34 -18.45 -33.80
N LEU A 672 -15.79 -17.51 -32.97
CA LEU A 672 -14.97 -16.80 -32.00
C LEU A 672 -15.62 -16.88 -30.62
N TYR A 673 -14.83 -17.24 -29.61
CA TYR A 673 -15.29 -17.55 -28.27
C TYR A 673 -14.51 -16.76 -27.21
N THR A 674 -15.16 -16.40 -26.10
CA THR A 674 -14.46 -15.93 -24.88
C THR A 674 -14.09 -17.10 -23.97
N ARG A 675 -13.04 -16.98 -23.16
CA ARG A 675 -12.54 -18.04 -22.25
C ARG A 675 -13.60 -18.67 -21.34
N GLY A 676 -14.56 -17.87 -20.86
CA GLY A 676 -15.49 -18.37 -19.86
C GLY A 676 -14.79 -18.79 -18.55
N ASN A 677 -15.04 -20.02 -18.14
CA ASN A 677 -14.40 -20.77 -17.04
C ASN A 677 -13.18 -21.58 -17.50
N GLY A 678 -13.03 -21.79 -18.81
CA GLY A 678 -12.20 -22.83 -19.40
C GLY A 678 -12.99 -23.93 -20.13
N LYS A 679 -14.27 -24.20 -19.82
CA LYS A 679 -15.10 -25.27 -20.43
C LYS A 679 -16.34 -24.79 -21.22
N VAL A 680 -16.84 -23.59 -20.92
CA VAL A 680 -18.08 -22.97 -21.43
C VAL A 680 -17.85 -21.47 -21.54
N GLY A 681 -17.97 -20.92 -22.75
CA GLY A 681 -17.72 -19.50 -23.04
C GLY A 681 -18.90 -18.80 -23.72
N GLN A 682 -18.65 -17.58 -24.20
CA GLN A 682 -19.58 -16.81 -25.02
C GLN A 682 -19.21 -16.93 -26.50
N ASP A 683 -20.16 -17.26 -27.37
CA ASP A 683 -20.03 -17.07 -28.82
C ASP A 683 -20.10 -15.56 -29.14
N VAL A 684 -18.94 -15.00 -29.49
CA VAL A 684 -18.72 -13.59 -29.87
C VAL A 684 -18.33 -13.49 -31.35
N SER A 685 -18.78 -14.42 -32.19
CA SER A 685 -18.47 -14.47 -33.63
C SER A 685 -18.91 -13.22 -34.40
N HIS A 686 -19.79 -12.40 -33.82
CA HIS A 686 -20.17 -11.10 -34.34
C HIS A 686 -19.02 -10.07 -34.35
N LEU A 687 -17.91 -10.32 -33.63
CA LEU A 687 -16.70 -9.48 -33.65
C LEU A 687 -15.76 -9.83 -34.81
N ILE A 688 -15.89 -11.01 -35.44
CA ILE A 688 -15.00 -11.47 -36.52
C ILE A 688 -14.86 -10.43 -37.66
N PRO A 689 -15.91 -9.73 -38.13
CA PRO A 689 -15.78 -8.71 -39.18
C PRO A 689 -14.98 -7.46 -38.79
N PHE A 690 -14.71 -7.24 -37.51
CA PHE A 690 -13.98 -6.09 -36.98
C PHE A 690 -12.55 -6.44 -36.52
N LEU A 691 -12.18 -7.71 -36.54
CA LEU A 691 -10.91 -8.20 -36.01
C LEU A 691 -10.03 -8.79 -37.12
N ARG A 692 -8.71 -8.58 -36.99
CA ARG A 692 -7.70 -9.18 -37.87
C ARG A 692 -7.51 -10.66 -37.48
N LEU A 693 -8.14 -11.56 -38.24
CA LEU A 693 -8.19 -13.01 -37.96
C LEU A 693 -7.90 -13.85 -39.22
N PRO A 694 -7.31 -15.07 -39.07
CA PRO A 694 -7.05 -15.99 -40.18
C PRO A 694 -8.31 -16.39 -40.94
N LYS A 695 -8.18 -16.72 -42.24
CA LYS A 695 -9.32 -17.11 -43.10
C LYS A 695 -9.28 -18.56 -43.59
N GLU A 696 -8.19 -19.26 -43.31
CA GLU A 696 -8.00 -20.68 -43.63
C GLU A 696 -8.89 -21.57 -42.77
N LYS A 697 -9.26 -22.76 -43.27
CA LYS A 697 -10.12 -23.74 -42.58
C LYS A 697 -9.29 -24.72 -41.74
N GLY A 698 -9.92 -25.30 -40.71
CA GLY A 698 -9.26 -26.29 -39.83
C GLY A 698 -8.27 -25.69 -38.83
N ILE A 699 -8.21 -24.36 -38.72
CA ILE A 699 -7.36 -23.67 -37.74
C ILE A 699 -8.14 -23.48 -36.44
N CYS A 700 -7.45 -23.66 -35.32
CA CYS A 700 -7.94 -23.27 -33.99
C CYS A 700 -6.82 -22.58 -33.22
N ILE A 701 -7.03 -21.33 -32.80
CA ILE A 701 -6.02 -20.48 -32.12
C ILE A 701 -6.60 -19.83 -30.87
N ARG A 702 -5.75 -19.55 -29.88
CA ARG A 702 -6.06 -18.69 -28.74
C ARG A 702 -5.29 -17.38 -28.81
N GLY A 703 -5.93 -16.34 -28.29
CA GLY A 703 -5.40 -14.98 -28.26
C GLY A 703 -6.07 -14.15 -27.18
N GLU A 704 -5.57 -12.94 -26.99
CA GLU A 704 -6.13 -11.98 -26.04
C GLU A 704 -6.75 -10.81 -26.81
N PHE A 705 -8.02 -10.50 -26.53
CA PHE A 705 -8.63 -9.22 -26.89
C PHE A 705 -7.94 -8.12 -26.07
N ILE A 706 -7.43 -7.07 -26.71
CA ILE A 706 -6.65 -6.01 -26.04
C ILE A 706 -6.69 -4.68 -26.80
N ILE A 707 -6.23 -3.58 -26.18
CA ILE A 707 -6.10 -2.25 -26.78
C ILE A 707 -4.69 -1.70 -26.57
N GLN A 708 -4.19 -0.93 -27.54
CA GLN A 708 -2.86 -0.33 -27.48
C GLN A 708 -2.78 0.77 -26.41
N LYS A 709 -1.65 0.82 -25.67
CA LYS A 709 -1.42 1.75 -24.55
C LYS A 709 -1.67 3.22 -24.93
N ALA A 710 -1.21 3.63 -26.11
CA ALA A 710 -1.35 4.99 -26.61
C ALA A 710 -2.83 5.36 -26.84
N ILE A 711 -3.55 4.53 -27.59
CA ILE A 711 -4.97 4.72 -27.92
C ILE A 711 -5.82 4.78 -26.64
N PHE A 712 -5.59 3.85 -25.70
CA PHE A 712 -6.27 3.89 -24.41
C PHE A 712 -5.99 5.18 -23.62
N LYS A 713 -4.71 5.59 -23.56
CA LYS A 713 -4.29 6.80 -22.84
C LYS A 713 -4.94 8.05 -23.41
N GLU A 714 -5.04 8.17 -24.73
CA GLU A 714 -5.62 9.31 -25.43
C GLU A 714 -7.16 9.34 -25.34
N LYS A 715 -7.84 8.26 -25.75
CA LYS A 715 -9.29 8.24 -25.95
C LYS A 715 -10.10 7.88 -24.69
N TYR A 716 -9.55 7.04 -23.80
CA TYR A 716 -10.35 6.30 -22.81
C TYR A 716 -9.91 6.48 -21.34
N SER A 717 -8.68 6.89 -21.06
CA SER A 717 -8.14 7.02 -19.68
C SER A 717 -8.88 8.00 -18.77
N GLY A 718 -9.58 8.99 -19.34
CA GLY A 718 -10.45 9.91 -18.58
C GLY A 718 -11.80 9.31 -18.14
N LYS A 719 -12.11 8.08 -18.56
CA LYS A 719 -13.37 7.36 -18.26
C LYS A 719 -13.15 5.99 -17.62
N PHE A 720 -12.08 5.29 -17.99
CA PHE A 720 -11.76 3.93 -17.54
C PHE A 720 -10.42 3.91 -16.78
N ALA A 721 -10.33 3.08 -15.74
CA ALA A 721 -9.17 3.09 -14.83
C ALA A 721 -7.92 2.37 -15.39
N ASN A 722 -8.08 1.40 -16.31
CA ASN A 722 -7.00 0.71 -17.01
C ASN A 722 -7.50 0.17 -18.38
N PRO A 723 -6.61 -0.29 -19.27
CA PRO A 723 -6.98 -0.81 -20.60
C PRO A 723 -7.88 -2.04 -20.56
N ARG A 724 -7.60 -2.98 -19.66
CA ARG A 724 -8.34 -4.25 -19.54
C ARG A 724 -9.82 -4.00 -19.23
N ASN A 725 -10.12 -3.10 -18.28
CA ASN A 725 -11.47 -2.63 -17.95
C ASN A 725 -12.22 -1.94 -19.11
N TYR A 726 -11.54 -1.50 -20.17
CA TYR A 726 -12.22 -0.97 -21.36
C TYR A 726 -12.57 -2.09 -22.34
N VAL A 727 -11.56 -2.90 -22.69
CA VAL A 727 -11.72 -4.06 -23.59
C VAL A 727 -12.75 -5.05 -23.04
N ALA A 728 -12.73 -5.22 -21.72
CA ALA A 728 -13.76 -5.84 -20.89
C ALA A 728 -15.18 -5.54 -21.38
N GLY A 729 -15.66 -4.31 -21.22
CA GLY A 729 -17.02 -3.92 -21.60
C GLY A 729 -17.27 -3.92 -23.12
N LEU A 730 -16.21 -3.98 -23.93
CA LEU A 730 -16.26 -3.86 -25.38
C LEU A 730 -16.51 -5.18 -26.11
N VAL A 731 -15.86 -6.29 -25.74
CA VAL A 731 -15.92 -7.65 -26.37
C VAL A 731 -17.34 -8.29 -26.40
N ASN A 732 -18.34 -7.50 -26.05
CA ASN A 732 -19.23 -7.79 -24.95
C ASN A 732 -20.41 -6.80 -24.90
N GLN A 733 -20.62 -6.02 -25.97
CA GLN A 733 -21.80 -5.17 -26.10
C GLN A 733 -22.97 -5.94 -26.72
N LYS A 734 -24.08 -6.07 -25.97
CA LYS A 734 -25.42 -6.46 -26.47
C LYS A 734 -25.80 -5.71 -27.74
N LYS A 735 -25.50 -4.42 -27.83
CA LYS A 735 -25.64 -3.63 -29.05
C LYS A 735 -24.30 -3.57 -29.77
N ILE A 736 -24.24 -4.18 -30.94
CA ILE A 736 -23.13 -4.01 -31.87
C ILE A 736 -23.12 -2.53 -32.29
N ILE A 737 -22.14 -1.77 -31.80
CA ILE A 737 -21.84 -0.40 -32.23
C ILE A 737 -20.51 -0.49 -32.99
N PRO A 738 -20.52 -0.64 -34.34
CA PRO A 738 -19.31 -0.94 -35.13
C PRO A 738 -18.10 -0.07 -34.78
N LYS A 739 -18.35 1.24 -34.60
CA LYS A 739 -17.35 2.25 -34.27
C LYS A 739 -16.59 2.01 -32.95
N ASN A 740 -17.17 1.27 -32.01
CA ASN A 740 -16.49 0.99 -30.76
C ASN A 740 -15.42 -0.10 -30.91
N PHE A 741 -15.50 -0.96 -31.92
CA PHE A 741 -14.55 -2.05 -32.16
C PHE A 741 -13.34 -1.61 -33.01
N GLU A 742 -13.36 -0.40 -33.59
CA GLU A 742 -12.25 0.16 -34.41
C GLU A 742 -10.90 0.23 -33.65
N ASP A 743 -10.93 0.27 -32.31
CA ASP A 743 -9.77 0.35 -31.42
C ASP A 743 -9.46 -0.99 -30.69
N LEU A 744 -10.03 -2.12 -31.14
CA LEU A 744 -9.89 -3.44 -30.51
C LEU A 744 -8.99 -4.37 -31.33
N ASP A 745 -7.87 -4.80 -30.75
CA ASP A 745 -6.98 -5.80 -31.32
C ASP A 745 -7.29 -7.21 -30.75
N PHE A 746 -7.07 -8.25 -31.55
CA PHE A 746 -6.96 -9.65 -31.08
C PHE A 746 -5.54 -10.16 -31.33
N VAL A 747 -4.84 -10.53 -30.26
CA VAL A 747 -3.41 -10.87 -30.31
C VAL A 747 -3.24 -12.36 -29.99
N ALA A 748 -2.91 -13.15 -31.01
CA ALA A 748 -2.76 -14.60 -30.89
C ALA A 748 -1.48 -15.00 -30.14
N TYR A 749 -1.57 -16.07 -29.34
CA TYR A 749 -0.47 -16.57 -28.52
C TYR A 749 -0.34 -18.10 -28.48
N GLU A 750 -1.26 -18.87 -29.07
CA GLU A 750 -1.26 -20.34 -29.06
C GLU A 750 -2.05 -20.87 -30.28
N VAL A 751 -1.58 -21.97 -30.87
CA VAL A 751 -2.29 -22.73 -31.91
C VAL A 751 -2.64 -24.10 -31.33
N ILE A 752 -3.93 -24.45 -31.37
CA ILE A 752 -4.47 -25.74 -30.92
C ILE A 752 -4.60 -26.70 -32.10
N LYS A 753 -5.00 -26.20 -33.28
CA LYS A 753 -4.97 -26.94 -34.55
C LYS A 753 -4.45 -26.04 -35.69
N PRO A 754 -3.51 -26.52 -36.53
CA PRO A 754 -2.76 -27.79 -36.40
C PRO A 754 -1.92 -27.85 -35.11
N GLU A 755 -1.56 -29.06 -34.71
CA GLU A 755 -0.84 -29.32 -33.46
C GLU A 755 0.67 -29.20 -33.71
N LEU A 756 1.34 -28.32 -32.96
CA LEU A 756 2.68 -27.80 -33.25
C LEU A 756 3.43 -27.49 -31.94
N SER A 757 4.76 -27.54 -31.95
CA SER A 757 5.56 -27.07 -30.79
C SER A 757 5.40 -25.55 -30.60
N PRO A 758 5.50 -25.00 -29.38
CA PRO A 758 5.34 -23.56 -29.12
C PRO A 758 6.09 -22.61 -30.07
N SER A 759 7.31 -22.93 -30.51
CA SER A 759 8.07 -22.09 -31.47
C SER A 759 7.52 -22.19 -32.90
N GLN A 760 7.06 -23.38 -33.30
CA GLN A 760 6.32 -23.59 -34.54
C GLN A 760 4.96 -22.87 -34.50
N GLN A 761 4.27 -22.83 -33.36
CA GLN A 761 3.01 -22.08 -33.18
C GLN A 761 3.24 -20.59 -33.42
N MET A 762 4.27 -19.98 -32.80
CA MET A 762 4.60 -18.56 -33.02
C MET A 762 4.93 -18.27 -34.49
N SER A 763 5.67 -19.18 -35.13
CA SER A 763 6.05 -19.07 -36.55
C SER A 763 4.84 -19.19 -37.49
N ALA A 764 3.92 -20.13 -37.22
CA ALA A 764 2.70 -20.31 -37.98
C ALA A 764 1.75 -19.12 -37.82
N LEU A 765 1.58 -18.60 -36.60
CA LEU A 765 0.80 -17.37 -36.35
C LEU A 765 1.37 -16.17 -37.10
N ALA A 766 2.71 -16.05 -37.19
CA ALA A 766 3.37 -14.94 -37.91
C ALA A 766 3.22 -15.01 -39.44
N ALA A 767 2.85 -16.17 -40.00
CA ALA A 767 2.50 -16.32 -41.41
C ALA A 767 1.03 -16.03 -41.73
N GLN A 768 0.17 -15.92 -40.71
CA GLN A 768 -1.28 -15.72 -40.85
C GLN A 768 -1.69 -14.25 -40.73
N ASP A 769 -2.91 -13.92 -41.18
CA ASP A 769 -3.46 -12.56 -41.07
C ASP A 769 -3.99 -12.28 -39.65
N VAL A 770 -3.10 -12.25 -38.67
CA VAL A 770 -3.37 -12.01 -37.24
C VAL A 770 -2.22 -11.22 -36.59
N GLU A 771 -2.48 -10.52 -35.49
CA GLU A 771 -1.41 -9.95 -34.65
C GLU A 771 -0.88 -11.04 -33.71
N VAL A 772 0.44 -11.16 -33.57
CA VAL A 772 1.09 -12.19 -32.74
C VAL A 772 1.68 -11.57 -31.48
N VAL A 773 1.57 -12.28 -30.35
CA VAL A 773 2.21 -11.89 -29.10
C VAL A 773 3.73 -11.74 -29.27
N ARG A 774 4.33 -10.67 -28.72
CA ARG A 774 5.79 -10.52 -28.72
C ARG A 774 6.40 -11.68 -27.92
N ASN A 775 7.27 -12.43 -28.58
CA ASN A 775 7.88 -13.65 -28.09
C ASN A 775 9.39 -13.73 -28.41
N VAL A 776 10.10 -14.67 -27.78
CA VAL A 776 11.49 -15.05 -28.07
C VAL A 776 11.72 -16.50 -27.61
N THR A 777 12.47 -17.28 -28.39
CA THR A 777 12.89 -18.64 -28.00
C THR A 777 14.27 -18.60 -27.36
N GLU A 778 14.44 -19.31 -26.25
CA GLU A 778 15.63 -19.27 -25.40
C GLU A 778 16.02 -20.67 -24.92
N THR A 779 17.29 -21.04 -25.01
CA THR A 779 17.79 -22.35 -24.52
C THR A 779 17.84 -22.42 -23.00
N GLU A 780 18.18 -21.31 -22.34
CA GLU A 780 18.21 -21.18 -20.88
C GLU A 780 17.44 -19.97 -20.38
N ILE A 781 16.80 -20.14 -19.22
CA ILE A 781 16.06 -19.11 -18.48
C ILE A 781 16.59 -18.98 -17.05
N THR A 782 16.67 -17.75 -16.55
CA THR A 782 17.00 -17.45 -15.14
C THR A 782 16.04 -16.40 -14.60
N ASN A 783 15.99 -16.21 -13.28
CA ASN A 783 15.14 -15.19 -12.66
C ASN A 783 15.50 -13.78 -13.14
N GLU A 784 16.80 -13.53 -13.34
CA GLU A 784 17.37 -12.27 -13.79
C GLU A 784 16.95 -12.00 -15.24
N LYS A 785 17.18 -12.98 -16.13
CA LYS A 785 16.79 -12.91 -17.55
C LYS A 785 15.29 -12.67 -17.73
N LEU A 786 14.44 -13.39 -17.00
CA LEU A 786 12.99 -13.21 -17.02
C LEU A 786 12.55 -11.85 -16.42
N SER A 787 13.31 -11.30 -15.48
CA SER A 787 13.07 -9.97 -14.90
C SER A 787 13.44 -8.84 -15.85
N ASP A 788 14.65 -8.88 -16.43
CA ASP A 788 15.12 -7.89 -17.40
C ASP A 788 14.21 -7.87 -18.65
N LEU A 789 13.79 -9.04 -19.13
CA LEU A 789 12.86 -9.18 -20.26
C LEU A 789 11.46 -8.60 -19.93
N LEU A 790 10.94 -8.85 -18.72
CA LEU A 790 9.67 -8.27 -18.26
C LEU A 790 9.76 -6.73 -18.17
N VAL A 791 10.85 -6.18 -17.66
CA VAL A 791 11.07 -4.73 -17.58
C VAL A 791 11.15 -4.12 -18.99
N GLU A 792 11.94 -4.71 -19.89
CA GLU A 792 12.06 -4.24 -21.27
C GLU A 792 10.73 -4.25 -22.01
N TRP A 793 9.97 -5.35 -21.91
CA TRP A 793 8.70 -5.49 -22.61
C TRP A 793 7.61 -4.58 -22.02
N ARG A 794 7.58 -4.35 -20.69
CA ARG A 794 6.63 -3.40 -20.08
C ARG A 794 6.84 -1.96 -20.57
N GLU A 795 8.09 -1.55 -20.78
CA GLU A 795 8.41 -0.22 -21.30
C GLU A 795 8.16 -0.09 -22.80
N LYS A 796 8.60 -1.07 -23.61
CA LYS A 796 8.66 -0.93 -25.07
C LYS A 796 7.48 -1.52 -25.86
N TYR A 797 6.62 -2.35 -25.26
CA TYR A 797 5.57 -3.04 -26.02
C TYR A 797 4.27 -2.23 -26.12
N LYS A 798 3.54 -2.37 -27.25
CA LYS A 798 2.34 -1.58 -27.56
C LYS A 798 1.11 -1.94 -26.72
N TYR A 799 1.07 -3.12 -26.10
CA TYR A 799 -0.01 -3.60 -25.23
C TYR A 799 0.42 -3.67 -23.77
N GLU A 800 -0.52 -3.60 -22.82
CA GLU A 800 -0.19 -3.83 -21.40
C GLU A 800 0.09 -5.29 -21.09
N ILE A 801 1.07 -5.48 -20.20
CA ILE A 801 1.54 -6.80 -19.75
C ILE A 801 1.76 -6.82 -18.24
N ASP A 802 1.42 -7.94 -17.62
CA ASP A 802 1.47 -8.17 -16.17
C ASP A 802 2.44 -9.30 -15.77
N GLY A 803 3.21 -9.84 -16.72
CA GLY A 803 4.21 -10.89 -16.53
C GLY A 803 4.86 -11.35 -17.85
N VAL A 804 5.71 -12.37 -17.76
CA VAL A 804 6.23 -13.14 -18.90
C VAL A 804 5.66 -14.55 -18.81
N ILE A 805 5.09 -15.07 -19.89
CA ILE A 805 4.77 -16.49 -20.02
C ILE A 805 6.05 -17.22 -20.44
N CYS A 806 6.30 -18.38 -19.84
CA CYS A 806 7.36 -19.31 -20.22
C CYS A 806 6.75 -20.68 -20.47
N ILE A 807 7.01 -21.28 -21.62
CA ILE A 807 6.52 -22.59 -22.06
C ILE A 807 7.73 -23.43 -22.49
N ASN A 808 7.79 -24.72 -22.14
CA ASN A 808 8.78 -25.63 -22.71
C ASN A 808 8.42 -25.96 -24.16
N ASP A 809 9.38 -25.91 -25.09
CA ASP A 809 9.13 -25.99 -26.54
C ASP A 809 8.95 -27.42 -27.07
N GLU A 810 8.06 -28.18 -26.43
CA GLU A 810 7.65 -29.54 -26.81
C GLU A 810 6.13 -29.60 -27.04
N ILE A 811 5.64 -30.71 -27.60
CA ILE A 811 4.20 -30.96 -27.80
C ILE A 811 3.70 -31.81 -26.63
N TYR A 812 2.67 -31.33 -25.92
CA TYR A 812 2.07 -32.00 -24.77
C TYR A 812 0.57 -32.26 -24.96
N PRO A 813 0.05 -33.39 -24.44
CA PRO A 813 -1.38 -33.67 -24.48
C PRO A 813 -2.18 -32.63 -23.69
N ARG A 814 -3.36 -32.28 -24.21
CA ARG A 814 -4.13 -31.11 -23.76
C ARG A 814 -5.09 -31.46 -22.61
N GLU A 815 -4.53 -31.74 -21.44
CA GLU A 815 -5.23 -32.23 -20.24
C GLU A 815 -6.19 -31.22 -19.57
N THR A 816 -6.98 -31.71 -18.60
CA THR A 816 -7.89 -30.90 -17.78
C THR A 816 -7.15 -30.25 -16.61
N GLY A 817 -6.65 -29.03 -16.80
CA GLY A 817 -6.04 -28.23 -15.74
C GLY A 817 -5.16 -27.10 -16.27
N ASN A 818 -4.54 -26.35 -15.37
CA ASN A 818 -3.44 -25.47 -15.76
C ASN A 818 -2.26 -26.35 -16.22
N PRO A 819 -1.61 -26.08 -17.37
CA PRO A 819 -0.44 -26.82 -17.81
C PRO A 819 0.73 -26.58 -16.84
N ASP A 820 1.45 -27.64 -16.49
CA ASP A 820 2.62 -27.60 -15.60
C ASP A 820 3.94 -27.41 -16.36
N HIS A 821 3.97 -27.77 -17.64
CA HIS A 821 5.01 -27.45 -18.64
C HIS A 821 5.02 -25.97 -19.07
N ALA A 822 4.25 -25.10 -18.40
CA ALA A 822 4.23 -23.67 -18.62
C ALA A 822 3.96 -22.88 -17.33
N PHE A 823 4.42 -21.64 -17.24
CA PHE A 823 4.14 -20.77 -16.09
C PHE A 823 4.15 -19.28 -16.45
N ALA A 824 3.46 -18.49 -15.63
CA ALA A 824 3.54 -17.04 -15.63
C ALA A 824 4.60 -16.57 -14.62
N PHE A 825 5.71 -16.02 -15.11
CA PHE A 825 6.69 -15.31 -14.29
C PHE A 825 6.16 -13.93 -13.90
N LYS A 826 6.17 -13.63 -12.60
CA LYS A 826 5.85 -12.28 -12.07
C LYS A 826 6.86 -11.83 -11.03
N MET A 827 7.36 -10.60 -11.21
CA MET A 827 8.14 -9.89 -10.20
C MET A 827 7.22 -9.25 -9.15
N VAL A 828 7.69 -9.19 -7.89
CA VAL A 828 7.19 -8.23 -6.90
C VAL A 828 7.93 -6.91 -7.16
N LEU A 829 7.31 -6.02 -7.93
CA LEU A 829 7.88 -4.71 -8.25
C LEU A 829 7.65 -3.71 -7.10
N SER A 830 8.43 -2.63 -7.10
CA SER A 830 8.41 -1.62 -6.02
C SER A 830 7.13 -0.78 -5.95
N ASP A 831 6.21 -0.93 -6.90
CA ASP A 831 4.86 -0.36 -6.93
C ASP A 831 3.82 -1.16 -6.10
N GLN A 832 4.17 -2.39 -5.68
CA GLN A 832 3.40 -3.22 -4.74
C GLN A 832 3.75 -2.95 -3.26
N ILE A 833 4.72 -2.08 -2.97
CA ILE A 833 5.23 -1.79 -1.63
C ILE A 833 5.11 -0.29 -1.32
N ALA A 834 4.58 0.04 -0.14
CA ALA A 834 4.45 1.42 0.32
C ALA A 834 4.71 1.52 1.83
N GLU A 835 5.14 2.70 2.27
CA GLU A 835 5.35 3.03 3.68
C GLU A 835 4.23 4.00 4.07
N ALA A 836 3.46 3.65 5.10
CA ALA A 836 2.28 4.40 5.52
C ALA A 836 2.32 4.66 7.03
N LYS A 837 1.89 5.86 7.44
CA LYS A 837 1.85 6.25 8.86
C LYS A 837 0.52 5.85 9.47
N VAL A 838 0.55 5.13 10.58
CA VAL A 838 -0.63 4.69 11.33
C VAL A 838 -1.33 5.88 11.95
N LEU A 839 -2.65 5.93 11.73
CA LEU A 839 -3.56 6.95 12.23
C LEU A 839 -4.43 6.44 13.39
N ASP A 840 -4.83 5.17 13.35
CA ASP A 840 -5.74 4.56 14.33
C ASP A 840 -5.61 3.01 14.31
N VAL A 841 -6.10 2.34 15.35
CA VAL A 841 -6.24 0.88 15.45
C VAL A 841 -7.65 0.56 15.90
N ILE A 842 -8.52 0.26 14.93
CA ILE A 842 -9.94 0.05 15.15
C ILE A 842 -10.17 -1.40 15.61
N TRP A 843 -10.61 -1.58 16.85
CA TRP A 843 -10.95 -2.88 17.41
C TRP A 843 -12.42 -3.23 17.16
N THR A 844 -12.73 -4.51 16.95
CA THR A 844 -14.11 -4.98 16.73
C THR A 844 -14.33 -6.38 17.30
N ALA A 845 -15.34 -6.55 18.16
CA ALA A 845 -15.68 -7.83 18.78
C ALA A 845 -16.23 -8.86 17.75
N SER A 846 -15.87 -10.14 17.90
CA SER A 846 -16.47 -11.27 17.16
C SER A 846 -17.81 -11.72 17.79
N LYS A 847 -18.49 -12.73 17.22
CA LYS A 847 -19.66 -13.36 17.89
C LYS A 847 -19.30 -14.09 19.19
N ASP A 848 -18.02 -14.34 19.43
CA ASP A 848 -17.48 -15.00 20.61
C ASP A 848 -16.79 -13.99 21.56
N GLY A 849 -16.98 -12.68 21.34
CA GLY A 849 -16.39 -11.61 22.17
C GLY A 849 -14.94 -11.21 21.83
N TYR A 850 -14.27 -11.90 20.91
CA TYR A 850 -12.85 -11.64 20.57
C TYR A 850 -12.68 -10.29 19.88
N LEU A 851 -11.86 -9.40 20.44
CA LEU A 851 -11.56 -8.08 19.87
C LEU A 851 -10.47 -8.23 18.79
N LYS A 852 -10.82 -7.91 17.54
CA LYS A 852 -9.91 -8.01 16.39
C LYS A 852 -9.49 -6.62 15.88
N PRO A 853 -8.18 -6.34 15.73
CA PRO A 853 -7.69 -5.03 15.33
C PRO A 853 -7.59 -4.85 13.81
N ARG A 854 -7.96 -3.66 13.35
CA ARG A 854 -7.77 -3.17 11.98
C ARG A 854 -6.98 -1.86 12.05
N VAL A 855 -5.75 -1.88 11.53
CA VAL A 855 -4.87 -0.71 11.52
C VAL A 855 -5.33 0.22 10.39
N GLN A 856 -5.53 1.50 10.70
CA GLN A 856 -5.77 2.56 9.74
C GLN A 856 -4.50 3.39 9.56
N PHE A 857 -4.23 3.86 8.34
CA PHE A 857 -3.05 4.67 8.03
C PHE A 857 -3.32 5.74 6.97
N ASP A 858 -2.38 6.67 6.84
CA ASP A 858 -2.39 7.72 5.81
C ASP A 858 -2.57 7.10 4.41
N PRO A 859 -3.48 7.60 3.56
CA PRO A 859 -3.84 6.91 2.31
C PRO A 859 -2.68 6.81 1.31
N VAL A 860 -2.22 5.58 1.05
CA VAL A 860 -1.16 5.28 0.07
C VAL A 860 -1.75 4.71 -1.23
N VAL A 861 -1.01 4.82 -2.34
CA VAL A 861 -1.38 4.18 -3.61
C VAL A 861 -0.48 2.97 -3.85
N LEU A 862 -1.09 1.79 -4.02
CA LEU A 862 -0.43 0.49 -4.21
C LEU A 862 -1.05 -0.22 -5.41
N SER A 863 -0.24 -0.57 -6.42
CA SER A 863 -0.70 -1.10 -7.73
C SER A 863 -1.94 -0.35 -8.26
N GLY A 864 -1.88 0.99 -8.26
CA GLY A 864 -2.96 1.88 -8.73
C GLY A 864 -4.17 2.04 -7.80
N ALA A 865 -4.32 1.26 -6.73
CA ALA A 865 -5.44 1.38 -5.79
C ALA A 865 -5.08 2.22 -4.55
N LYS A 866 -6.03 3.01 -4.05
CA LYS A 866 -5.89 3.78 -2.80
C LYS A 866 -6.17 2.86 -1.60
N ILE A 867 -5.19 2.71 -0.71
CA ILE A 867 -5.25 1.84 0.47
C ILE A 867 -5.16 2.70 1.73
N GLU A 868 -6.02 2.43 2.71
CA GLU A 868 -6.13 3.19 3.97
C GLU A 868 -6.13 2.30 5.23
N TYR A 869 -6.19 0.97 5.07
CA TYR A 869 -6.29 0.02 6.18
C TYR A 869 -5.59 -1.31 5.87
N ALA A 870 -5.13 -2.00 6.92
CA ALA A 870 -4.68 -3.39 6.89
C ALA A 870 -5.16 -4.14 8.15
N THR A 871 -4.97 -5.46 8.16
CA THR A 871 -5.21 -6.27 9.37
C THR A 871 -4.11 -6.02 10.41
N GLY A 872 -4.51 -5.93 11.68
CA GLY A 872 -3.60 -6.00 12.83
C GLY A 872 -3.45 -7.43 13.39
N PHE A 873 -4.02 -8.44 12.71
CA PHE A 873 -4.04 -9.86 13.05
C PHE A 873 -4.73 -10.23 14.40
N ASN A 874 -4.17 -9.85 15.55
CA ASN A 874 -4.61 -10.24 16.89
C ASN A 874 -4.13 -9.25 17.96
N GLY A 875 -4.48 -9.50 19.23
CA GLY A 875 -4.07 -8.64 20.36
C GLY A 875 -2.55 -8.48 20.45
N LYS A 876 -1.87 -9.62 20.50
CA LYS A 876 -0.43 -9.74 20.67
C LYS A 876 0.38 -9.01 19.58
N PHE A 877 -0.03 -9.09 18.32
CA PHE A 877 0.67 -8.45 17.21
C PHE A 877 0.67 -6.92 17.33
N ILE A 878 -0.43 -6.31 17.77
CA ILE A 878 -0.49 -4.85 18.01
C ILE A 878 0.44 -4.44 19.16
N GLU A 879 0.45 -5.23 20.23
CA GLU A 879 1.25 -5.00 21.43
C GLU A 879 2.77 -5.16 21.18
N GLU A 880 3.21 -6.34 20.73
CA GLU A 880 4.63 -6.65 20.48
C GLU A 880 5.26 -5.70 19.46
N ASN A 881 4.52 -5.34 18.41
CA ASN A 881 5.01 -4.44 17.35
C ASN A 881 4.75 -2.96 17.67
N LYS A 882 4.21 -2.64 18.86
CA LYS A 882 3.83 -1.29 19.32
C LYS A 882 3.10 -0.47 18.24
N ILE A 883 2.05 -1.07 17.67
CA ILE A 883 1.27 -0.43 16.60
C ILE A 883 0.26 0.51 17.25
N GLY A 884 0.48 1.81 17.06
CA GLY A 884 -0.38 2.88 17.55
C GLY A 884 -0.24 4.13 16.69
N VAL A 885 -0.92 5.21 17.08
CA VAL A 885 -0.90 6.48 16.34
C VAL A 885 0.54 6.95 16.17
N GLY A 886 0.95 7.21 14.93
CA GLY A 886 2.29 7.70 14.61
C GLY A 886 3.31 6.62 14.22
N ALA A 887 3.04 5.33 14.44
CA ALA A 887 3.89 4.25 13.93
C ALA A 887 4.00 4.32 12.40
N LEU A 888 5.17 3.98 11.83
CA LEU A 888 5.38 3.87 10.39
C LEU A 888 5.40 2.39 10.00
N VAL A 889 4.49 1.95 9.13
CA VAL A 889 4.34 0.56 8.72
C VAL A 889 4.66 0.36 7.23
N LYS A 890 5.35 -0.74 6.94
CA LYS A 890 5.62 -1.21 5.59
C LYS A 890 4.50 -2.13 5.13
N LEU A 891 3.82 -1.73 4.08
CA LEU A 891 2.72 -2.45 3.47
C LEU A 891 3.21 -3.16 2.20
N ILE A 892 2.72 -4.38 1.98
CA ILE A 892 2.73 -5.04 0.66
C ILE A 892 1.30 -5.36 0.25
N ARG A 893 1.00 -5.21 -1.04
CA ARG A 893 -0.24 -5.71 -1.65
C ARG A 893 0.01 -7.10 -2.24
N SER A 894 -0.09 -8.14 -1.41
CA SER A 894 0.27 -9.49 -1.83
C SER A 894 -0.65 -9.98 -2.96
N GLY A 895 -0.03 -10.40 -4.07
CA GLY A 895 -0.75 -10.87 -5.27
C GLY A 895 -1.65 -9.83 -5.93
N ASP A 896 -1.39 -8.53 -5.72
CA ASP A 896 -2.28 -7.42 -6.10
C ASP A 896 -3.68 -7.46 -5.45
N VAL A 897 -3.88 -8.23 -4.37
CA VAL A 897 -5.19 -8.34 -3.69
C VAL A 897 -5.20 -7.71 -2.31
N ILE A 898 -4.64 -8.34 -1.27
CA ILE A 898 -4.79 -7.86 0.13
C ILE A 898 -3.56 -7.04 0.58
N PRO A 899 -3.75 -5.83 1.15
CA PRO A 899 -2.69 -5.10 1.84
C PRO A 899 -2.43 -5.69 3.23
N HIS A 900 -1.18 -6.05 3.50
CA HIS A 900 -0.71 -6.54 4.80
C HIS A 900 0.48 -5.71 5.30
N ILE A 901 0.54 -5.51 6.62
CA ILE A 901 1.74 -5.00 7.30
C ILE A 901 2.79 -6.12 7.28
N VAL A 902 3.89 -5.91 6.55
CA VAL A 902 5.02 -6.84 6.48
C VAL A 902 6.02 -6.58 7.60
N LYS A 903 6.21 -5.30 7.94
CA LYS A 903 7.16 -4.86 8.96
C LYS A 903 6.69 -3.52 9.53
N VAL A 904 6.83 -3.33 10.84
CA VAL A 904 6.86 -2.00 11.44
C VAL A 904 8.25 -1.40 11.23
N ILE A 905 8.32 -0.23 10.60
CA ILE A 905 9.55 0.50 10.31
C ILE A 905 9.93 1.37 11.51
N GLN A 906 8.93 2.01 12.11
CA GLN A 906 9.05 2.79 13.34
C GLN A 906 7.85 2.44 14.23
N PRO A 907 8.05 1.87 15.44
CA PRO A 907 6.97 1.66 16.40
C PRO A 907 6.40 3.00 16.91
N ALA A 908 5.19 2.97 17.46
CA ALA A 908 4.70 4.06 18.30
C ALA A 908 5.31 3.95 19.71
N GLU A 909 5.20 5.03 20.50
CA GLU A 909 5.65 5.02 21.90
C GLU A 909 4.92 3.95 22.73
N GLN A 910 3.62 3.76 22.46
CA GLN A 910 2.75 2.75 23.06
C GLN A 910 1.82 2.13 21.99
N PRO A 911 1.44 0.83 22.13
CA PRO A 911 0.42 0.21 21.28
C PRO A 911 -0.96 0.82 21.53
N LEU A 912 -1.77 0.96 20.48
CA LEU A 912 -3.15 1.45 20.61
C LEU A 912 -4.11 0.29 20.87
N MET A 913 -4.14 -0.15 22.14
CA MET A 913 -5.04 -1.17 22.67
C MET A 913 -6.49 -0.63 22.81
N PRO A 914 -7.53 -1.48 22.90
CA PRO A 914 -8.90 -1.01 22.93
C PRO A 914 -9.27 -0.32 24.25
N SER A 915 -10.13 0.69 24.17
CA SER A 915 -10.66 1.44 25.32
C SER A 915 -11.86 0.78 26.02
N VAL A 916 -12.37 -0.33 25.47
CA VAL A 916 -13.40 -1.16 26.13
C VAL A 916 -12.74 -2.17 27.07
N PRO A 917 -13.30 -2.48 28.25
CA PRO A 917 -12.74 -3.49 29.15
C PRO A 917 -12.54 -4.85 28.46
N TYR A 918 -11.33 -5.38 28.56
CA TYR A 918 -10.91 -6.61 27.90
C TYR A 918 -10.10 -7.52 28.83
N VAL A 919 -10.06 -8.80 28.47
CA VAL A 919 -9.21 -9.84 29.10
C VAL A 919 -8.38 -10.53 28.03
N TRP A 920 -7.18 -10.99 28.38
CA TRP A 920 -6.38 -11.87 27.54
C TRP A 920 -6.90 -13.31 27.60
N ASN A 921 -6.75 -14.07 26.51
CA ASN A 921 -6.96 -15.51 26.51
C ASN A 921 -5.75 -16.27 27.10
N ASP A 922 -5.93 -17.55 27.48
CA ASP A 922 -4.89 -18.42 28.08
C ASP A 922 -3.53 -18.39 27.36
N THR A 923 -3.53 -18.21 26.03
CA THR A 923 -2.31 -18.23 25.20
C THR A 923 -1.64 -16.86 25.05
N HIS A 924 -2.23 -15.79 25.61
CA HIS A 924 -1.80 -14.40 25.45
C HIS A 924 -1.60 -13.99 23.98
N VAL A 925 -2.54 -14.37 23.11
CA VAL A 925 -2.52 -14.07 21.65
C VAL A 925 -3.70 -13.17 21.27
N ASP A 926 -4.87 -13.47 21.80
CA ASP A 926 -6.13 -12.81 21.52
C ASP A 926 -6.68 -12.15 22.79
N ILE A 927 -7.17 -10.92 22.65
CA ILE A 927 -7.98 -10.26 23.67
C ILE A 927 -9.47 -10.42 23.38
N MET A 928 -10.27 -10.48 24.43
CA MET A 928 -11.72 -10.68 24.42
C MET A 928 -12.38 -9.60 25.27
N LEU A 929 -13.60 -9.19 24.93
CA LEU A 929 -14.42 -8.35 25.81
C LEU A 929 -14.54 -8.99 27.21
N PHE A 930 -14.42 -8.17 28.26
CA PHE A 930 -14.61 -8.61 29.64
C PHE A 930 -16.01 -9.18 29.86
N ASP A 931 -17.04 -8.49 29.34
CA ASP A 931 -18.38 -9.03 29.19
C ASP A 931 -18.79 -9.03 27.71
N LYS A 932 -19.07 -10.23 27.18
CA LYS A 932 -19.58 -10.44 25.82
C LYS A 932 -21.10 -10.35 25.72
N SER A 933 -21.83 -10.39 26.84
CA SER A 933 -23.29 -10.50 26.90
C SER A 933 -23.98 -9.15 26.78
N ALA A 934 -23.44 -8.10 27.40
CA ALA A 934 -23.93 -6.73 27.24
C ALA A 934 -23.56 -6.06 25.90
N ASP A 935 -22.65 -6.64 25.10
CA ASP A 935 -22.21 -6.00 23.84
C ASP A 935 -23.19 -6.25 22.68
N ALA A 936 -23.79 -5.16 22.19
CA ALA A 936 -24.75 -5.18 21.09
C ALA A 936 -24.16 -5.67 19.74
N THR A 937 -22.84 -5.57 19.53
CA THR A 937 -22.17 -6.11 18.32
C THR A 937 -22.01 -7.62 18.41
N VAL A 938 -21.72 -8.17 19.59
CA VAL A 938 -21.75 -9.61 19.87
C VAL A 938 -23.17 -10.13 19.65
N ASN A 939 -24.18 -9.56 20.33
CA ASN A 939 -25.57 -10.02 20.23
C ASN A 939 -26.07 -10.01 18.77
N ALA A 940 -25.94 -8.89 18.04
CA ALA A 940 -26.36 -8.81 16.64
C ALA A 940 -25.63 -9.83 15.74
N LYS A 941 -24.36 -10.18 16.04
CA LYS A 941 -23.62 -11.23 15.31
C LYS A 941 -24.06 -12.64 15.72
N THR A 942 -24.43 -12.88 16.97
CA THR A 942 -25.00 -14.15 17.45
C THR A 942 -26.34 -14.43 16.81
N ILE A 943 -27.28 -13.48 16.82
CA ILE A 943 -28.57 -13.59 16.14
C ILE A 943 -28.39 -13.82 14.63
N THR A 944 -27.51 -13.04 13.98
CA THR A 944 -27.19 -13.25 12.54
C THR A 944 -26.59 -14.65 12.29
N SER A 945 -25.75 -15.16 13.21
CA SER A 945 -25.15 -16.49 13.09
C SER A 945 -26.16 -17.61 13.27
N PHE A 946 -27.13 -17.48 14.17
CA PHE A 946 -28.15 -18.49 14.44
C PHE A 946 -28.96 -18.79 13.18
N PHE A 947 -29.60 -17.77 12.62
CA PHE A 947 -30.43 -17.92 11.44
C PHE A 947 -29.64 -18.26 10.17
N ALA A 948 -28.38 -17.84 10.07
CA ALA A 948 -27.50 -18.24 8.98
C ALA A 948 -27.10 -19.73 9.04
N VAL A 949 -26.89 -20.30 10.24
CA VAL A 949 -26.61 -21.74 10.43
C VAL A 949 -27.85 -22.60 10.15
N LEU A 950 -29.05 -22.11 10.50
CA LEU A 950 -30.32 -22.74 10.09
C LEU A 950 -30.65 -22.59 8.59
N GLY A 951 -29.96 -21.71 7.85
CA GLY A 951 -30.23 -21.47 6.43
C GLY A 951 -31.50 -20.64 6.15
N VAL A 952 -31.92 -19.79 7.09
CA VAL A 952 -33.11 -18.92 6.96
C VAL A 952 -32.79 -17.73 6.04
N GLY A 953 -33.48 -17.66 4.90
CA GLY A 953 -33.23 -16.65 3.86
C GLY A 953 -33.97 -15.33 4.10
N GLY A 954 -33.26 -14.26 4.45
CA GLY A 954 -33.79 -12.89 4.51
C GLY A 954 -33.41 -12.10 5.77
N ILE A 955 -32.94 -12.79 6.81
CA ILE A 955 -32.59 -12.22 8.12
C ILE A 955 -31.08 -11.95 8.25
N GLY A 956 -30.54 -11.20 7.28
CA GLY A 956 -29.14 -10.74 7.31
C GLY A 956 -28.91 -9.61 8.32
N ARG A 957 -27.63 -9.29 8.61
CA ARG A 957 -27.21 -8.33 9.66
C ARG A 957 -27.95 -6.98 9.66
N GLY A 958 -28.32 -6.45 8.49
CA GLY A 958 -29.12 -5.22 8.40
C GLY A 958 -30.53 -5.38 8.97
N ASN A 959 -31.20 -6.47 8.62
CA ASN A 959 -32.54 -6.79 9.13
C ASN A 959 -32.50 -7.21 10.60
N VAL A 960 -31.46 -7.94 11.04
CA VAL A 960 -31.22 -8.22 12.47
C VAL A 960 -31.05 -6.93 13.26
N ASN A 961 -30.28 -5.95 12.76
CA ASN A 961 -30.18 -4.64 13.40
C ASN A 961 -31.55 -3.94 13.48
N HIS A 962 -32.42 -4.06 12.46
CA HIS A 962 -33.77 -3.49 12.51
C HIS A 962 -34.70 -4.20 13.51
N LEU A 963 -34.61 -5.52 13.65
CA LEU A 963 -35.31 -6.30 14.68
C LEU A 963 -34.91 -5.84 16.10
N ILE A 964 -33.60 -5.69 16.34
CA ILE A 964 -33.05 -5.18 17.61
C ILE A 964 -33.50 -3.73 17.87
N ASP A 965 -33.42 -2.83 16.87
CA ASP A 965 -33.90 -1.43 16.98
C ASP A 965 -35.44 -1.36 17.22
N GLY A 966 -36.17 -2.45 16.96
CA GLY A 966 -37.59 -2.67 17.26
C GLY A 966 -37.90 -3.38 18.59
N GLY A 967 -36.90 -3.89 19.32
CA GLY A 967 -37.07 -4.59 20.60
C GLY A 967 -37.02 -6.12 20.54
N PHE A 968 -36.94 -6.70 19.35
CA PHE A 968 -36.73 -8.13 19.11
C PHE A 968 -35.22 -8.43 19.15
N ASP A 969 -34.67 -8.33 20.36
CA ASP A 969 -33.23 -8.30 20.67
C ASP A 969 -32.63 -9.65 21.08
N SER A 970 -33.37 -10.76 20.97
CA SER A 970 -32.91 -12.11 21.29
C SER A 970 -33.43 -13.15 20.31
N ILE A 971 -32.77 -14.31 20.25
CA ILE A 971 -33.18 -15.42 19.37
C ILE A 971 -34.60 -15.88 19.72
N ALA A 972 -34.91 -16.10 21.01
CA ALA A 972 -36.23 -16.53 21.47
C ALA A 972 -37.33 -15.55 21.07
N LYS A 973 -37.12 -14.24 21.27
CA LYS A 973 -38.07 -13.20 20.83
C LYS A 973 -38.36 -13.26 19.33
N ILE A 974 -37.34 -13.49 18.50
CA ILE A 974 -37.50 -13.53 17.03
C ILE A 974 -38.18 -14.84 16.56
N LEU A 975 -37.94 -15.96 17.25
CA LEU A 975 -38.64 -17.22 17.00
C LEU A 975 -40.14 -17.14 17.31
N ALA A 976 -40.52 -16.36 18.32
CA ALA A 976 -41.91 -16.16 18.73
C ALA A 976 -42.71 -15.14 17.88
N MET A 977 -42.08 -14.40 16.98
CA MET A 977 -42.73 -13.33 16.19
C MET A 977 -43.82 -13.85 15.23
N SER A 978 -44.98 -13.21 15.25
CA SER A 978 -45.99 -13.36 14.19
C SER A 978 -45.62 -12.56 12.92
N VAL A 979 -46.37 -12.74 11.83
CA VAL A 979 -46.21 -11.94 10.61
C VAL A 979 -46.48 -10.45 10.88
N GLU A 980 -47.44 -10.17 11.76
CA GLU A 980 -47.85 -8.82 12.19
C GLU A 980 -46.75 -8.15 13.01
N ASP A 981 -46.07 -8.89 13.90
CA ASP A 981 -44.90 -8.38 14.63
C ASP A 981 -43.81 -7.89 13.66
N TYR A 982 -43.51 -8.67 12.62
CA TYR A 982 -42.56 -8.27 11.58
C TYR A 982 -43.01 -6.99 10.84
N LEU A 983 -44.32 -6.77 10.64
CA LEU A 983 -44.84 -5.55 10.02
C LEU A 983 -44.69 -4.29 10.90
N THR A 984 -44.51 -4.43 12.22
CA THR A 984 -44.19 -3.28 13.09
C THR A 984 -42.77 -2.74 12.86
N VAL A 985 -41.87 -3.56 12.29
CA VAL A 985 -40.43 -3.28 12.24
C VAL A 985 -40.07 -2.42 11.02
N PRO A 986 -39.45 -1.23 11.19
CA PRO A 986 -39.18 -0.31 10.09
C PRO A 986 -38.32 -0.91 8.96
N GLY A 987 -38.93 -1.06 7.78
CA GLY A 987 -38.28 -1.60 6.57
C GLY A 987 -38.85 -2.94 6.12
N PHE A 988 -39.57 -3.65 6.99
CA PHE A 988 -40.28 -4.88 6.64
C PHE A 988 -41.58 -4.58 5.89
N LYS A 989 -42.05 -5.56 5.11
CA LYS A 989 -43.30 -5.58 4.34
C LYS A 989 -43.78 -7.03 4.26
N THR A 990 -45.05 -7.25 3.97
CA THR A 990 -45.70 -8.58 3.90
C THR A 990 -44.85 -9.64 3.19
N THR A 991 -44.38 -9.37 1.96
CA THR A 991 -43.56 -10.32 1.19
C THR A 991 -42.20 -10.68 1.80
N LEU A 992 -41.66 -9.85 2.71
CA LEU A 992 -40.44 -10.13 3.47
C LEU A 992 -40.77 -10.73 4.86
N ALA A 993 -41.85 -10.27 5.49
CA ALA A 993 -42.35 -10.79 6.77
C ALA A 993 -42.70 -12.27 6.66
N ASN A 994 -43.61 -12.63 5.74
CA ASN A 994 -43.98 -14.03 5.46
C ASN A 994 -42.74 -14.87 5.15
N LYS A 995 -41.89 -14.42 4.22
CA LYS A 995 -40.67 -15.14 3.83
C LYS A 995 -39.73 -15.44 5.01
N ILE A 996 -39.63 -14.54 6.00
CA ILE A 996 -38.81 -14.77 7.19
C ILE A 996 -39.53 -15.68 8.19
N HIS A 997 -40.80 -15.41 8.51
CA HIS A 997 -41.62 -16.23 9.42
C HIS A 997 -41.72 -17.69 8.93
N ASP A 998 -42.15 -17.90 7.68
CA ASP A 998 -42.33 -19.21 7.07
C ASP A 998 -40.98 -19.92 6.92
N GLY A 999 -39.94 -19.16 6.53
CA GLY A 999 -38.57 -19.66 6.41
C GLY A 999 -37.91 -20.03 7.73
N ILE A 1000 -38.28 -19.40 8.85
CA ILE A 1000 -37.86 -19.80 10.20
C ILE A 1000 -38.51 -21.13 10.56
N LYS A 1001 -39.84 -21.25 10.42
CA LYS A 1001 -40.58 -22.47 10.76
C LYS A 1001 -40.09 -23.67 9.95
N GLU A 1002 -40.08 -23.55 8.63
CA GLU A 1002 -39.68 -24.61 7.70
C GLU A 1002 -38.22 -25.07 7.86
N LYS A 1003 -37.33 -24.20 8.35
CA LYS A 1003 -35.92 -24.55 8.60
C LYS A 1003 -35.65 -25.04 10.02
N LEU A 1004 -36.34 -24.53 11.03
CA LEU A 1004 -36.21 -24.99 12.41
C LEU A 1004 -36.75 -26.42 12.56
N GLU A 1005 -37.89 -26.72 11.96
CA GLU A 1005 -38.48 -28.07 11.88
C GLU A 1005 -37.45 -29.07 11.29
N LYS A 1006 -36.90 -28.75 10.11
CA LYS A 1006 -36.01 -29.63 9.34
C LYS A 1006 -34.57 -29.69 9.87
N ALA A 1007 -34.15 -28.75 10.70
CA ALA A 1007 -32.82 -28.77 11.32
C ALA A 1007 -32.68 -29.96 12.28
N THR A 1008 -31.48 -30.54 12.34
CA THR A 1008 -31.14 -31.58 13.33
C THR A 1008 -30.68 -30.93 14.64
N LEU A 1009 -30.78 -31.65 15.76
CA LEU A 1009 -30.27 -31.18 17.06
C LEU A 1009 -28.80 -30.68 16.99
N PRO A 1010 -27.84 -31.39 16.36
CA PRO A 1010 -26.50 -30.87 16.09
C PRO A 1010 -26.40 -29.54 15.33
N VAL A 1011 -27.35 -29.23 14.44
CA VAL A 1011 -27.43 -27.94 13.75
C VAL A 1011 -27.97 -26.85 14.69
N ILE A 1012 -28.98 -27.17 15.50
CA ILE A 1012 -29.57 -26.24 16.49
C ILE A 1012 -28.53 -25.88 17.56
N MET A 1013 -27.82 -26.87 18.13
CA MET A 1013 -26.75 -26.65 19.10
C MET A 1013 -25.64 -25.73 18.55
N HIS A 1014 -25.26 -25.90 17.29
CA HIS A 1014 -24.31 -25.02 16.61
C HIS A 1014 -24.87 -23.62 16.34
N ALA A 1015 -26.15 -23.50 15.99
CA ALA A 1015 -26.80 -22.23 15.70
C ALA A 1015 -26.81 -21.29 16.93
N THR A 1016 -27.12 -21.80 18.13
CA THR A 1016 -27.24 -20.97 19.36
C THR A 1016 -25.96 -20.23 19.75
N ASN A 1017 -24.79 -20.75 19.35
CA ASN A 1017 -23.47 -20.30 19.81
C ASN A 1017 -23.25 -20.37 21.34
N ILE A 1018 -24.12 -21.06 22.10
CA ILE A 1018 -24.04 -21.16 23.57
C ILE A 1018 -22.71 -21.82 24.00
N PHE A 1019 -22.36 -22.95 23.40
CA PHE A 1019 -21.08 -23.66 23.58
C PHE A 1019 -19.85 -22.85 23.09
N GLY A 1020 -20.07 -21.86 22.21
CA GLY A 1020 -19.08 -20.93 21.67
C GLY A 1020 -17.98 -21.55 20.79
N ARG A 1021 -17.00 -20.71 20.39
CA ARG A 1021 -15.81 -21.09 19.61
C ARG A 1021 -15.21 -22.44 20.04
N GLY A 1022 -15.15 -23.38 19.10
CA GLY A 1022 -14.60 -24.73 19.29
C GLY A 1022 -15.57 -25.83 18.89
N PHE A 1023 -16.88 -25.59 19.00
CA PHE A 1023 -17.91 -26.56 18.64
C PHE A 1023 -18.65 -26.15 17.36
N ALA A 1024 -18.94 -27.14 16.52
CA ALA A 1024 -19.74 -27.01 15.30
C ALA A 1024 -20.54 -28.31 15.08
N THR A 1025 -21.45 -28.32 14.10
CA THR A 1025 -22.34 -29.45 13.81
C THR A 1025 -21.66 -30.83 13.82
N PRO A 1026 -20.50 -31.07 13.17
CA PRO A 1026 -19.83 -32.38 13.21
C PRO A 1026 -19.34 -32.80 14.60
N SER A 1027 -18.99 -31.83 15.46
CA SER A 1027 -18.62 -32.10 16.86
C SER A 1027 -19.83 -32.56 17.65
N PHE A 1028 -20.98 -31.89 17.48
CA PHE A 1028 -22.23 -32.28 18.14
C PHE A 1028 -22.77 -33.61 17.59
N GLU A 1029 -22.65 -33.88 16.28
CA GLU A 1029 -22.94 -35.19 15.69
C GLU A 1029 -22.09 -36.29 16.32
N SER A 1030 -20.77 -36.09 16.44
CA SER A 1030 -19.86 -37.06 17.06
C SER A 1030 -20.19 -37.32 18.53
N ILE A 1031 -20.57 -36.28 19.28
CA ILE A 1031 -20.98 -36.39 20.68
C ILE A 1031 -22.30 -37.14 20.81
N LEU A 1032 -23.32 -36.75 20.04
CA LEU A 1032 -24.68 -37.28 20.16
C LEU A 1032 -24.85 -38.68 19.54
N LEU A 1033 -24.00 -39.07 18.58
CA LEU A 1033 -23.93 -40.45 18.11
C LEU A 1033 -23.34 -41.39 19.18
N ALA A 1034 -22.42 -40.90 20.02
CA ALA A 1034 -21.79 -41.69 21.08
C ALA A 1034 -22.58 -41.69 22.40
N GLN A 1035 -23.26 -40.58 22.74
CA GLN A 1035 -24.14 -40.45 23.91
C GLN A 1035 -25.43 -39.70 23.49
N PRO A 1036 -26.44 -40.40 22.95
CA PRO A 1036 -27.68 -39.77 22.45
C PRO A 1036 -28.54 -39.10 23.52
N ASP A 1037 -28.36 -39.53 24.77
CA ASP A 1037 -29.05 -39.04 25.97
C ASP A 1037 -28.34 -37.87 26.67
N ILE A 1038 -27.13 -37.45 26.23
CA ILE A 1038 -26.20 -36.63 27.04
C ILE A 1038 -26.79 -35.32 27.61
N LEU A 1039 -27.78 -34.73 26.92
CA LEU A 1039 -28.45 -33.48 27.32
C LEU A 1039 -29.58 -33.68 28.34
N VAL A 1040 -30.11 -34.90 28.46
CA VAL A 1040 -31.24 -35.25 29.35
C VAL A 1040 -30.87 -36.32 30.39
N SER A 1041 -29.68 -36.90 30.29
CA SER A 1041 -29.19 -37.98 31.15
C SER A 1041 -29.00 -37.53 32.60
N SER A 1042 -29.45 -38.35 33.55
CA SER A 1042 -29.26 -38.15 35.00
C SER A 1042 -27.84 -38.42 35.49
N LYS A 1043 -26.96 -38.98 34.65
CA LYS A 1043 -25.52 -39.18 34.92
C LYS A 1043 -24.86 -37.90 35.47
N THR A 1044 -23.94 -38.04 36.42
CA THR A 1044 -23.13 -36.94 36.94
C THR A 1044 -22.16 -36.40 35.88
N ASP A 1045 -21.66 -35.18 36.09
CA ASP A 1045 -20.64 -34.58 35.20
C ASP A 1045 -19.35 -35.41 35.11
N ALA A 1046 -19.01 -36.20 36.15
CA ALA A 1046 -17.85 -37.09 36.13
C ALA A 1046 -18.06 -38.28 35.17
N GLU A 1047 -19.20 -38.95 35.26
CA GLU A 1047 -19.58 -40.05 34.36
C GLU A 1047 -19.75 -39.56 32.91
N LYS A 1048 -20.39 -38.40 32.74
CA LYS A 1048 -20.51 -37.73 31.44
C LYS A 1048 -19.14 -37.33 30.86
N HIS A 1049 -18.18 -36.94 31.70
CA HIS A 1049 -16.83 -36.59 31.23
C HIS A 1049 -16.06 -37.81 30.73
N GLU A 1050 -16.07 -38.90 31.48
CA GLU A 1050 -15.43 -40.16 31.09
C GLU A 1050 -16.09 -40.75 29.82
N ALA A 1051 -17.42 -40.70 29.69
CA ALA A 1051 -18.13 -41.13 28.48
C ALA A 1051 -17.81 -40.31 27.21
N LEU A 1052 -17.29 -39.08 27.34
CA LEU A 1052 -16.87 -38.25 26.21
C LEU A 1052 -15.39 -38.42 25.82
N LYS A 1053 -14.61 -39.13 26.64
CA LYS A 1053 -13.13 -39.23 26.56
C LYS A 1053 -12.62 -40.02 25.35
N ASP A 1054 -13.36 -41.04 24.91
CA ASP A 1054 -13.02 -41.87 23.74
C ASP A 1054 -13.47 -41.27 22.40
N ILE A 1055 -14.18 -40.14 22.43
CA ILE A 1055 -14.67 -39.46 21.22
C ILE A 1055 -13.52 -38.68 20.57
N ASP A 1056 -13.28 -38.97 19.29
CA ASP A 1056 -12.16 -38.36 18.57
C ASP A 1056 -12.31 -36.83 18.45
N GLY A 1057 -11.29 -36.09 18.88
CA GLY A 1057 -11.31 -34.64 19.03
C GLY A 1057 -11.81 -34.09 20.39
N MET A 1058 -12.41 -34.90 21.26
CA MET A 1058 -12.90 -34.48 22.58
C MET A 1058 -11.84 -34.58 23.68
N ALA A 1059 -10.82 -33.73 23.60
CA ALA A 1059 -9.83 -33.59 24.68
C ALA A 1059 -10.49 -33.16 26.02
N LYS A 1060 -9.88 -33.50 27.16
CA LYS A 1060 -10.41 -33.23 28.53
C LYS A 1060 -10.96 -31.80 28.72
N LYS A 1061 -10.24 -30.77 28.26
CA LYS A 1061 -10.70 -29.35 28.31
C LYS A 1061 -11.96 -29.11 27.45
N SER A 1062 -12.07 -29.74 26.27
CA SER A 1062 -13.24 -29.64 25.38
C SER A 1062 -14.45 -30.32 26.01
N ALA A 1063 -14.29 -31.52 26.58
CA ALA A 1063 -15.38 -32.21 27.28
C ALA A 1063 -15.90 -31.38 28.46
N THR A 1064 -15.03 -30.87 29.34
CA THR A 1064 -15.45 -30.00 30.45
C THR A 1064 -16.18 -28.74 29.95
N LYS A 1065 -15.69 -28.09 28.89
CA LYS A 1065 -16.34 -26.92 28.27
C LYS A 1065 -17.67 -27.26 27.60
N PHE A 1066 -17.88 -28.49 27.13
CA PHE A 1066 -19.16 -28.93 26.59
C PHE A 1066 -20.19 -29.08 27.72
N LEU A 1067 -19.84 -29.84 28.76
CA LEU A 1067 -20.71 -30.09 29.92
C LEU A 1067 -21.15 -28.79 30.61
N SER A 1068 -20.23 -27.85 30.82
CA SER A 1068 -20.49 -26.55 31.47
C SER A 1068 -21.50 -25.64 30.74
N HIS A 1069 -21.97 -26.03 29.54
CA HIS A 1069 -22.95 -25.29 28.75
C HIS A 1069 -24.22 -26.11 28.44
N ILE A 1070 -24.35 -27.36 28.91
CA ILE A 1070 -25.54 -28.19 28.68
C ILE A 1070 -26.78 -27.53 29.29
N ASN A 1071 -26.73 -27.14 30.57
CA ASN A 1071 -27.90 -26.60 31.27
C ASN A 1071 -28.44 -25.35 30.57
N ALA A 1072 -27.58 -24.40 30.21
CA ALA A 1072 -27.97 -23.19 29.49
C ALA A 1072 -28.56 -23.47 28.08
N PHE A 1073 -28.17 -24.56 27.42
CA PHE A 1073 -28.79 -25.00 26.17
C PHE A 1073 -30.15 -25.69 26.40
N VAL A 1074 -30.28 -26.49 27.47
CA VAL A 1074 -31.53 -27.16 27.86
C VAL A 1074 -32.59 -26.17 28.34
N GLU A 1075 -32.20 -25.15 29.09
CA GLU A 1075 -33.05 -24.01 29.47
C GLU A 1075 -33.50 -23.24 28.22
N TRP A 1076 -32.55 -22.82 27.36
CA TRP A 1076 -32.89 -22.15 26.10
C TRP A 1076 -33.83 -22.98 25.21
N ALA A 1077 -33.67 -24.31 25.16
CA ALA A 1077 -34.54 -25.17 24.35
C ALA A 1077 -35.99 -25.21 24.87
N LYS A 1078 -36.19 -25.19 26.20
CA LYS A 1078 -37.52 -25.09 26.83
C LYS A 1078 -38.14 -23.71 26.58
N ASP A 1079 -37.36 -22.63 26.71
CA ASP A 1079 -37.80 -21.25 26.46
C ASP A 1079 -38.34 -21.02 25.03
N VAL A 1080 -38.03 -21.92 24.08
CA VAL A 1080 -38.46 -21.84 22.67
C VAL A 1080 -39.28 -23.03 22.20
N GLY A 1081 -39.72 -23.93 23.09
CA GLY A 1081 -40.58 -25.08 22.77
C GLY A 1081 -39.91 -26.15 21.90
N LEU A 1082 -38.69 -26.57 22.27
CA LEU A 1082 -37.90 -27.60 21.58
C LEU A 1082 -37.37 -28.69 22.53
N GLU A 1083 -37.94 -28.81 23.72
CA GLU A 1083 -37.56 -29.79 24.74
C GLU A 1083 -37.76 -31.25 24.31
N ASP A 1084 -38.73 -31.52 23.43
CA ASP A 1084 -38.95 -32.83 22.79
C ASP A 1084 -37.74 -33.27 21.92
N ARG A 1085 -36.96 -32.30 21.45
CA ARG A 1085 -35.81 -32.50 20.54
C ARG A 1085 -34.49 -32.72 21.27
N LEU A 1086 -34.46 -32.65 22.61
CA LEU A 1086 -33.23 -32.78 23.40
C LEU A 1086 -32.66 -34.21 23.42
N TYR A 1087 -33.48 -35.22 23.17
CA TYR A 1087 -33.02 -36.60 22.97
C TYR A 1087 -32.65 -36.84 21.50
N TYR A 1088 -31.40 -37.22 21.23
CA TYR A 1088 -30.95 -37.42 19.85
C TYR A 1088 -31.44 -38.76 19.30
N LYS A 1089 -32.33 -38.71 18.30
CA LYS A 1089 -32.67 -39.87 17.47
C LYS A 1089 -31.80 -39.82 16.20
N PRO A 1090 -30.72 -40.62 16.09
CA PRO A 1090 -29.97 -40.71 14.85
C PRO A 1090 -30.90 -41.20 13.74
N LYS A 1091 -30.79 -40.62 12.54
CA LYS A 1091 -31.47 -41.18 11.37
C LYS A 1091 -30.81 -42.53 11.02
N PRO A 1092 -31.58 -43.56 10.62
CA PRO A 1092 -30.99 -44.79 10.10
C PRO A 1092 -30.07 -44.45 8.93
N SER A 1093 -28.84 -44.96 8.97
CA SER A 1093 -27.83 -44.66 7.97
C SER A 1093 -28.17 -45.41 6.68
N SER A 1094 -28.28 -44.70 5.56
CA SER A 1094 -28.35 -45.31 4.23
C SER A 1094 -26.94 -45.69 3.72
N ALA A 1095 -26.12 -46.22 4.62
CA ALA A 1095 -24.75 -46.61 4.33
C ALA A 1095 -24.69 -48.09 3.96
N ASP A 1096 -23.91 -48.40 2.93
CA ASP A 1096 -23.52 -49.78 2.64
C ASP A 1096 -22.67 -50.33 3.80
N THR A 1097 -23.22 -51.30 4.54
CA THR A 1097 -22.59 -51.95 5.70
C THR A 1097 -21.55 -52.98 5.32
N ASP A 1098 -21.64 -53.49 4.09
CA ASP A 1098 -20.89 -54.65 3.62
C ASP A 1098 -19.63 -54.18 2.85
N HIS A 1099 -19.59 -52.88 2.50
CA HIS A 1099 -18.47 -52.22 1.88
C HIS A 1099 -17.18 -52.27 2.72
N VAL A 1100 -16.04 -52.53 2.06
CA VAL A 1100 -14.70 -52.65 2.69
C VAL A 1100 -14.27 -51.42 3.51
N LEU A 1101 -14.83 -50.25 3.19
CA LEU A 1101 -14.57 -48.99 3.90
C LEU A 1101 -15.55 -48.66 5.05
N PHE A 1102 -16.56 -49.50 5.31
CA PHE A 1102 -17.52 -49.29 6.39
C PHE A 1102 -16.80 -49.20 7.75
N GLY A 1103 -17.08 -48.14 8.51
CA GLY A 1103 -16.43 -47.85 9.79
C GLY A 1103 -14.94 -47.51 9.72
N LYS A 1104 -14.28 -47.61 8.55
CA LYS A 1104 -12.85 -47.27 8.40
C LYS A 1104 -12.67 -45.76 8.50
N LYS A 1105 -11.67 -45.33 9.25
CA LYS A 1105 -11.43 -43.91 9.52
C LYS A 1105 -10.42 -43.31 8.53
N TRP A 1106 -10.76 -42.21 7.87
CA TRP A 1106 -9.93 -41.56 6.86
C TRP A 1106 -9.68 -40.08 7.20
N VAL A 1107 -8.54 -39.55 6.76
CA VAL A 1107 -8.17 -38.13 6.93
C VAL A 1107 -7.81 -37.54 5.58
N ILE A 1108 -8.49 -36.48 5.15
CA ILE A 1108 -8.09 -35.69 3.98
C ILE A 1108 -7.16 -34.54 4.41
N THR A 1109 -6.16 -34.23 3.58
CA THR A 1109 -5.20 -33.14 3.83
C THR A 1109 -4.66 -32.57 2.53
N GLY A 1110 -4.19 -31.32 2.54
CA GLY A 1110 -3.76 -30.58 1.34
C GLY A 1110 -4.90 -29.95 0.56
N PHE A 1111 -5.98 -30.71 0.34
CA PHE A 1111 -7.14 -30.34 -0.47
C PHE A 1111 -8.46 -30.77 0.20
N ARG A 1112 -9.58 -30.57 -0.49
CA ARG A 1112 -10.88 -31.18 -0.15
C ARG A 1112 -11.65 -31.50 -1.44
N ASP A 1113 -12.09 -32.74 -1.57
CA ASP A 1113 -12.92 -33.21 -2.68
C ASP A 1113 -14.30 -33.56 -2.13
N LYS A 1114 -15.36 -32.89 -2.61
CA LYS A 1114 -16.71 -33.15 -2.10
C LYS A 1114 -17.27 -34.48 -2.62
N GLU A 1115 -16.99 -34.85 -3.86
CA GLU A 1115 -17.59 -36.03 -4.48
C GLU A 1115 -17.00 -37.31 -3.89
N LEU A 1116 -15.68 -37.33 -3.66
CA LEU A 1116 -15.03 -38.39 -2.88
C LEU A 1116 -15.54 -38.46 -1.43
N ILE A 1117 -15.74 -37.32 -0.76
CA ILE A 1117 -16.26 -37.29 0.63
C ILE A 1117 -17.71 -37.78 0.70
N ASP A 1118 -18.57 -37.39 -0.24
CA ASP A 1118 -19.96 -37.83 -0.31
C ASP A 1118 -20.04 -39.33 -0.68
N LYS A 1119 -19.13 -39.85 -1.53
CA LYS A 1119 -18.95 -41.29 -1.79
C LYS A 1119 -18.50 -42.06 -0.54
N LEU A 1120 -17.43 -41.62 0.11
CA LEU A 1120 -16.91 -42.22 1.36
C LEU A 1120 -17.99 -42.27 2.46
N LYS A 1121 -18.86 -41.26 2.55
CA LYS A 1121 -19.97 -41.23 3.52
C LYS A 1121 -21.12 -42.18 3.16
N LYS A 1122 -21.41 -42.38 1.86
CA LYS A 1122 -22.37 -43.42 1.41
C LYS A 1122 -21.92 -44.84 1.73
N VAL A 1123 -20.62 -45.09 1.84
CA VAL A 1123 -20.06 -46.39 2.26
C VAL A 1123 -19.67 -46.44 3.74
N GLY A 1124 -20.23 -45.54 4.56
CA GLY A 1124 -20.05 -45.53 6.02
C GLY A 1124 -18.62 -45.26 6.51
N ALA A 1125 -17.74 -44.68 5.69
CA ALA A 1125 -16.36 -44.39 6.06
C ALA A 1125 -16.25 -43.06 6.82
N VAL A 1126 -15.51 -43.05 7.94
CA VAL A 1126 -15.57 -42.00 8.96
C VAL A 1126 -14.49 -40.92 8.77
N GLU A 1127 -14.89 -39.67 8.57
CA GLU A 1127 -14.01 -38.49 8.46
C GLU A 1127 -13.35 -38.16 9.82
N GLN A 1128 -12.00 -38.20 9.90
CA GLN A 1128 -11.24 -37.79 11.08
C GLN A 1128 -10.57 -36.42 10.90
N SER A 1129 -10.47 -35.66 12.00
CA SER A 1129 -9.81 -34.36 12.01
C SER A 1129 -8.28 -34.45 12.11
N ALA A 1130 -7.75 -35.49 12.74
CA ALA A 1130 -6.32 -35.70 13.00
C ALA A 1130 -5.89 -37.14 12.67
N VAL A 1131 -4.58 -37.34 12.43
CA VAL A 1131 -4.00 -38.66 12.15
C VAL A 1131 -3.71 -39.39 13.46
N SER A 1132 -4.26 -40.58 13.62
CA SER A 1132 -4.27 -41.36 14.86
C SER A 1132 -3.84 -42.81 14.60
N LYS A 1133 -3.56 -43.60 15.65
CA LYS A 1133 -3.37 -45.05 15.52
C LYS A 1133 -4.62 -45.80 15.00
N LYS A 1134 -5.81 -45.15 15.03
CA LYS A 1134 -7.08 -45.69 14.54
C LYS A 1134 -7.41 -45.23 13.10
N THR A 1135 -6.51 -44.50 12.43
CA THR A 1135 -6.69 -43.98 11.07
C THR A 1135 -6.23 -45.00 10.02
N PHE A 1136 -7.11 -45.36 9.09
CA PHE A 1136 -6.91 -46.39 8.07
C PHE A 1136 -6.19 -45.87 6.81
N MET A 1137 -6.47 -44.62 6.40
CA MET A 1137 -5.78 -43.96 5.27
C MET A 1137 -5.70 -42.45 5.46
N VAL A 1138 -4.72 -41.82 4.82
CA VAL A 1138 -4.63 -40.36 4.65
C VAL A 1138 -4.63 -40.03 3.16
N ILE A 1139 -5.54 -39.15 2.75
CA ILE A 1139 -5.76 -38.77 1.36
C ILE A 1139 -5.10 -37.40 1.12
N VAL A 1140 -4.18 -37.35 0.16
CA VAL A 1140 -3.38 -36.17 -0.27
C VAL A 1140 -3.66 -35.83 -1.72
N LYS A 1141 -3.35 -34.61 -2.18
CA LYS A 1141 -3.50 -34.28 -3.61
C LYS A 1141 -2.37 -34.93 -4.43
N ASP A 1142 -1.17 -35.00 -3.86
CA ASP A 1142 0.03 -35.59 -4.42
C ASP A 1142 0.76 -36.37 -3.31
N LYS A 1143 1.34 -37.54 -3.60
CA LYS A 1143 2.15 -38.30 -2.63
C LYS A 1143 3.41 -37.56 -2.18
N ALA A 1144 3.92 -36.62 -3.00
CA ALA A 1144 5.00 -35.70 -2.65
C ALA A 1144 4.54 -34.53 -1.75
N GLU A 1145 3.24 -34.37 -1.49
CA GLU A 1145 2.71 -33.29 -0.65
C GLU A 1145 3.04 -33.55 0.83
N ASP A 1146 3.90 -32.72 1.42
CA ASP A 1146 4.35 -32.88 2.80
C ASP A 1146 3.58 -31.97 3.78
N THR A 1147 2.27 -32.22 3.92
CA THR A 1147 1.49 -31.61 4.99
C THR A 1147 1.87 -32.23 6.34
N GLY A 1148 1.71 -31.50 7.44
CA GLY A 1148 1.94 -32.05 8.79
C GLY A 1148 1.09 -33.28 9.13
N LYS A 1149 -0.01 -33.54 8.41
CA LYS A 1149 -0.77 -34.79 8.52
C LYS A 1149 -0.18 -35.91 7.65
N ALA A 1150 0.28 -35.60 6.43
CA ALA A 1150 0.95 -36.56 5.56
C ALA A 1150 2.29 -37.03 6.17
N ALA A 1151 3.08 -36.12 6.73
CA ALA A 1151 4.31 -36.43 7.47
C ALA A 1151 4.04 -37.38 8.66
N GLU A 1152 3.05 -37.06 9.49
CA GLU A 1152 2.68 -37.88 10.65
C GLU A 1152 2.04 -39.23 10.24
N ALA A 1153 1.41 -39.31 9.06
CA ALA A 1153 0.93 -40.57 8.49
C ALA A 1153 2.09 -41.48 8.05
N ARG A 1154 3.04 -40.95 7.26
CA ARG A 1154 4.25 -41.68 6.84
C ARG A 1154 5.04 -42.18 8.07
N LYS A 1155 5.23 -41.32 9.07
CA LYS A 1155 5.89 -41.65 10.35
C LYS A 1155 5.17 -42.73 11.17
N ARG A 1156 3.88 -42.95 10.95
CA ARG A 1156 3.06 -43.98 11.62
C ARG A 1156 2.81 -45.23 10.75
N GLY A 1157 3.38 -45.29 9.54
CA GLY A 1157 3.12 -46.37 8.58
C GLY A 1157 1.68 -46.38 8.01
N ILE A 1158 0.94 -45.27 8.14
CA ILE A 1158 -0.45 -45.18 7.68
C ILE A 1158 -0.44 -44.88 6.18
N PRO A 1159 -1.17 -45.63 5.33
CA PRO A 1159 -1.21 -45.44 3.89
C PRO A 1159 -1.55 -44.00 3.47
N VAL A 1160 -0.73 -43.43 2.58
CA VAL A 1160 -0.95 -42.13 1.95
C VAL A 1160 -1.33 -42.36 0.49
N MET A 1161 -2.53 -41.91 0.10
CA MET A 1161 -3.14 -42.17 -1.21
C MET A 1161 -3.68 -40.90 -1.86
N THR A 1162 -3.86 -40.91 -3.19
CA THR A 1162 -4.52 -39.84 -3.95
C THR A 1162 -6.00 -40.16 -4.23
N PRO A 1163 -6.87 -39.19 -4.61
CA PRO A 1163 -8.28 -39.47 -4.93
C PRO A 1163 -8.50 -40.59 -5.97
N PRO A 1164 -7.76 -40.65 -7.10
CA PRO A 1164 -7.91 -41.75 -8.06
C PRO A 1164 -7.60 -43.11 -7.43
N GLU A 1165 -6.52 -43.20 -6.65
CA GLU A 1165 -6.11 -44.45 -5.98
C GLU A 1165 -7.15 -44.93 -4.96
N VAL A 1166 -7.81 -44.02 -4.23
CA VAL A 1166 -8.87 -44.37 -3.28
C VAL A 1166 -10.15 -44.80 -4.00
N ILE A 1167 -10.46 -44.21 -5.16
CA ILE A 1167 -11.60 -44.59 -5.99
C ILE A 1167 -11.37 -45.97 -6.63
N GLU A 1168 -10.22 -46.16 -7.27
CA GLU A 1168 -9.83 -47.39 -7.96
C GLU A 1168 -9.71 -48.57 -7.00
N LYS A 1169 -9.01 -48.40 -5.86
CA LYS A 1169 -8.74 -49.48 -4.91
C LYS A 1169 -9.95 -49.94 -4.12
N TYR A 1170 -10.98 -49.09 -4.00
CA TYR A 1170 -12.14 -49.34 -3.13
C TYR A 1170 -13.50 -49.20 -3.82
N GLY A 1171 -13.56 -49.05 -5.15
CA GLY A 1171 -14.81 -49.14 -5.93
C GLY A 1171 -15.82 -48.00 -5.72
N LEU A 1172 -15.35 -46.77 -5.44
CA LEU A 1172 -16.18 -45.63 -5.03
C LEU A 1172 -16.78 -44.83 -6.18
#